data_AF-A0A7W2RUF8-F1
#
_entry.id   AF-A0A7W2RUF8-F1
#
_cell.length_a   1.000
_cell.length_b   1.000
_cell.length_c   1.000
_cell.angle_alpha   90.00
_cell.angle_beta   90.00
_cell.angle_gamma   90.00
#
_symmetry.space_group_name_H-M   'P 1'
#
loop_
_entity.id
_entity.type
_entity.pdbx_description
1 polymer ?
#
loop_
_entity_poly.entity_id
_entity_poly.type
_entity_poly.pdbx_seq_one_letter_code
_entity_poly.pdbx_strand_id
1 'polypeptide(L)'
;MKQNLRNGFYKKPLALSIAAALITLANVNVQAKNFELGNFDISFDSTFSAGTSWRVEDRNWNDNVGKSNNVNNGFDFSQYHPILNANPSAATVWDGAGSYSTNGDNANLNFNSGESFSKLIKGTHELGVRYENLGFFGRAMYFYDFEMVDGERAWTNPSSGKVNDPCRDNEAKDQVCRDVRMLDAFVYGDFELGAMPFSVRVGQQVISWGESTLISHGISELNPVDIARLKAPGAELKEAFIPFGAVWGSLGVTETFNVEMFYQYSWEKTVLPAPGSYFSTNDFAGDGGQYNNVQLNFASNPDMDLDSLINNLNGLRAQILNGNVAIADAGAAYVGGFPTKLTLREDGAENEPEDGGQYGLRLSWYLPELNDTEVSLYHMNYHSRRPVFSGITADFSGAALAHDVGMLVSTEITQDNYTDLQAFSRVELDYIEDIKLYALSFNTAIGTTSVAGEVTFRQDEPLQIDDVELLFAAMPQQLANDLGRDELDGISQMPVFAGGTRANGYILSDTIQAQMTLTHLWGPTLGASQFVTLLEVGGIDIRDMPDQDVLRLNGPGTGRNGGVAGKEGLELALQDGVETNPFPSAFAWGYRFVGKLDYTNVFAGINVSPKVVFSHDVNGITPDPLFLFVEDRKSVSLGLGFDYQSRWSADFSYNSFFGGVGTTNQLEDRDYVSFNIKYSI
;
A
#
# COMPACT_ATOMS: atom_id res chain seq x y z
N MET A 1 -20.42 58.93 11.31
CA MET A 1 -19.87 58.03 10.28
C MET A 1 -18.69 57.30 10.91
N LYS A 2 -18.90 56.05 11.36
CA LYS A 2 -17.82 55.16 11.80
C LYS A 2 -17.43 54.32 10.58
N GLN A 3 -16.20 54.49 10.08
CA GLN A 3 -15.67 53.68 8.98
C GLN A 3 -15.30 52.30 9.52
N ASN A 4 -15.93 51.26 8.95
CA ASN A 4 -15.55 49.86 9.14
C ASN A 4 -14.23 49.59 8.40
N LEU A 5 -13.17 49.22 9.12
CA LEU A 5 -11.89 48.75 8.59
C LEU A 5 -11.87 47.21 8.43
N ARG A 6 -12.94 46.62 7.87
CA ARG A 6 -13.12 45.15 7.80
C ARG A 6 -12.62 44.46 6.52
N ASN A 7 -11.88 45.15 5.63
CA ASN A 7 -11.50 44.61 4.32
C ASN A 7 -9.97 44.57 4.09
N GLY A 8 -9.20 43.91 4.97
CA GLY A 8 -7.74 43.77 4.82
C GLY A 8 -7.26 42.44 4.21
N PHE A 9 -8.09 41.40 4.18
CA PHE A 9 -7.71 40.10 3.62
C PHE A 9 -8.88 39.55 2.81
N TYR A 10 -8.85 39.73 1.49
CA TYR A 10 -9.86 39.17 0.60
C TYR A 10 -9.69 37.64 0.50
N LYS A 11 -10.80 36.90 0.50
CA LYS A 11 -10.78 35.46 0.14
C LYS A 11 -10.27 35.33 -1.28
N LYS A 12 -9.17 34.60 -1.45
CA LYS A 12 -8.37 34.51 -2.67
C LYS A 12 -9.17 33.85 -3.81
N PRO A 13 -9.33 34.49 -4.99
CA PRO A 13 -10.14 33.97 -6.09
C PRO A 13 -9.58 32.69 -6.74
N LEU A 14 -8.28 32.42 -6.63
CA LEU A 14 -7.66 31.21 -7.20
C LEU A 14 -7.98 29.93 -6.39
N ALA A 15 -8.01 30.04 -5.06
CA ALA A 15 -8.48 28.95 -4.20
C ALA A 15 -9.93 28.56 -4.53
N LEU A 16 -10.73 29.51 -5.02
CA LEU A 16 -12.10 29.29 -5.48
C LEU A 16 -12.18 28.57 -6.83
N SER A 17 -11.25 28.76 -7.77
CA SER A 17 -11.28 28.08 -9.08
C SER A 17 -10.76 26.65 -9.02
N ILE A 18 -9.71 26.38 -8.25
CA ILE A 18 -9.19 25.02 -8.03
C ILE A 18 -10.12 24.24 -7.11
N ALA A 19 -10.60 24.84 -6.02
CA ALA A 19 -11.62 24.21 -5.20
C ALA A 19 -12.89 23.99 -6.00
N ALA A 20 -13.36 24.93 -6.83
CA ALA A 20 -14.52 24.69 -7.69
C ALA A 20 -14.27 23.56 -8.71
N ALA A 21 -13.09 23.46 -9.31
CA ALA A 21 -12.76 22.39 -10.25
C ALA A 21 -12.65 21.00 -9.56
N LEU A 22 -12.00 20.91 -8.39
CA LEU A 22 -11.92 19.68 -7.60
C LEU A 22 -13.29 19.30 -6.98
N ILE A 23 -14.08 20.29 -6.56
CA ILE A 23 -15.48 20.13 -6.11
C ILE A 23 -16.36 19.66 -7.28
N THR A 24 -16.10 20.08 -8.53
CA THR A 24 -16.84 19.54 -9.69
C THR A 24 -16.47 18.10 -9.99
N LEU A 25 -15.28 17.62 -9.61
CA LEU A 25 -14.89 16.21 -9.76
C LEU A 25 -15.46 15.33 -8.63
N ALA A 26 -15.57 15.86 -7.41
CA ALA A 26 -16.21 15.19 -6.27
C ALA A 26 -17.76 15.24 -6.35
N ASN A 27 -18.44 14.17 -5.93
CA ASN A 27 -19.90 14.21 -5.74
C ASN A 27 -20.18 15.04 -4.48
N VAL A 28 -20.73 16.25 -4.65
CA VAL A 28 -21.02 17.21 -3.58
C VAL A 28 -21.96 16.57 -2.54
N ASN A 29 -21.49 16.47 -1.29
CA ASN A 29 -22.37 16.22 -0.13
C ASN A 29 -22.85 17.58 0.38
N VAL A 30 -24.16 17.81 0.45
CA VAL A 30 -24.73 18.96 1.18
C VAL A 30 -26.06 18.56 1.83
N GLN A 31 -26.10 18.58 3.17
CA GLN A 31 -27.19 19.15 3.98
C GLN A 31 -26.85 19.18 5.49
N ALA A 32 -25.63 19.59 5.87
CA ALA A 32 -25.26 19.81 7.28
C ALA A 32 -26.41 20.42 8.08
N LYS A 33 -26.91 19.69 9.09
CA LYS A 33 -27.89 20.25 10.02
C LYS A 33 -27.16 21.22 10.91
N ASN A 34 -27.20 22.48 10.50
CA ASN A 34 -26.68 23.59 11.29
C ASN A 34 -27.74 24.03 12.29
N PHE A 35 -27.38 24.06 13.57
CA PHE A 35 -28.22 24.67 14.59
C PHE A 35 -27.37 25.50 15.55
N GLU A 36 -27.93 26.62 15.95
CA GLU A 36 -27.34 27.52 16.95
C GLU A 36 -27.87 27.14 18.33
N LEU A 37 -26.96 26.83 19.26
CA LEU A 37 -27.29 26.61 20.67
C LEU A 37 -26.60 27.67 21.53
N GLY A 38 -27.31 28.76 21.81
CA GLY A 38 -26.72 29.91 22.49
C GLY A 38 -25.69 30.61 21.60
N ASN A 39 -24.42 30.57 21.99
CA ASN A 39 -23.29 31.15 21.24
C ASN A 39 -22.49 30.08 20.46
N PHE A 40 -22.99 28.84 20.40
CA PHE A 40 -22.34 27.76 19.68
C PHE A 40 -22.99 27.55 18.32
N ASP A 41 -22.18 27.58 17.26
CA ASP A 41 -22.55 27.09 15.94
C ASP A 41 -22.24 25.59 15.89
N ILE A 42 -23.25 24.75 15.71
CA ILE A 42 -23.06 23.30 15.62
C ILE A 42 -23.49 22.82 14.25
N SER A 43 -22.61 22.10 13.56
CA SER A 43 -22.88 21.41 12.31
C SER A 43 -22.76 19.90 12.51
N PHE A 44 -23.72 19.15 11.99
CA PHE A 44 -23.64 17.70 11.96
C PHE A 44 -24.05 17.18 10.58
N ASP A 45 -23.15 16.42 9.96
CA ASP A 45 -23.33 15.79 8.67
C ASP A 45 -23.25 14.27 8.82
N SER A 46 -24.03 13.55 8.01
CA SER A 46 -23.95 12.09 7.99
C SER A 46 -24.11 11.56 6.58
N THR A 47 -23.23 10.66 6.20
CA THR A 47 -23.26 9.99 4.91
C THR A 47 -23.32 8.49 5.13
N PHE A 48 -24.28 7.84 4.50
CA PHE A 48 -24.45 6.39 4.52
C PHE A 48 -24.26 5.86 3.11
N SER A 49 -23.57 4.74 2.97
CA SER A 49 -23.30 4.13 1.69
C SER A 49 -23.45 2.62 1.77
N ALA A 50 -23.96 2.03 0.69
CA ALA A 50 -24.00 0.59 0.49
C ALA A 50 -23.53 0.30 -0.94
N GLY A 51 -22.58 -0.62 -1.09
CA GLY A 51 -21.99 -0.93 -2.38
C GLY A 51 -21.44 -2.35 -2.48
N THR A 52 -21.14 -2.77 -3.70
CA THR A 52 -20.56 -4.07 -3.98
C THR A 52 -19.62 -4.00 -5.17
N SER A 53 -18.58 -4.83 -5.17
CA SER A 53 -17.67 -5.01 -6.29
C SER A 53 -17.56 -6.48 -6.67
N TRP A 54 -17.44 -6.74 -7.97
CA TRP A 54 -17.46 -8.08 -8.57
C TRP A 54 -16.30 -8.23 -9.55
N ARG A 55 -15.54 -9.32 -9.41
CA ARG A 55 -14.53 -9.71 -10.38
C ARG A 55 -15.22 -10.10 -11.68
N VAL A 56 -14.71 -9.66 -12.81
CA VAL A 56 -15.31 -9.97 -14.13
C VAL A 56 -14.47 -10.85 -15.03
N GLU A 57 -13.18 -10.98 -14.73
CA GLU A 57 -12.28 -11.81 -15.51
C GLU A 57 -11.78 -13.02 -14.74
N ASP A 58 -11.39 -14.04 -15.50
CA ASP A 58 -10.75 -15.22 -14.95
C ASP A 58 -9.35 -14.89 -14.45
N ARG A 59 -8.93 -15.65 -13.45
CA ARG A 59 -7.59 -15.59 -12.85
C ARG A 59 -6.52 -15.96 -13.87
N ASN A 60 -5.43 -15.19 -13.93
CA ASN A 60 -4.29 -15.53 -14.76
C ASN A 60 -3.47 -16.65 -14.09
N TRP A 61 -3.88 -17.89 -14.34
CA TRP A 61 -3.21 -19.10 -13.84
C TRP A 61 -1.79 -19.30 -14.37
N ASN A 62 -1.41 -18.66 -15.48
CA ASN A 62 -0.11 -18.87 -16.10
C ASN A 62 0.97 -17.97 -15.49
N ASP A 63 0.58 -16.79 -15.00
CA ASP A 63 1.53 -15.74 -14.61
C ASP A 63 1.35 -15.21 -13.18
N ASN A 64 0.12 -15.11 -12.66
CA ASN A 64 -0.18 -14.48 -11.36
C ASN A 64 -0.53 -15.46 -10.23
N VAL A 65 -0.56 -16.77 -10.52
CA VAL A 65 -0.74 -17.83 -9.52
C VAL A 65 0.53 -18.65 -9.45
N GLY A 66 1.07 -18.88 -8.26
CA GLY A 66 2.27 -19.68 -8.05
C GLY A 66 2.08 -21.11 -8.54
N LYS A 67 3.13 -21.70 -9.12
CA LYS A 67 3.08 -23.04 -9.76
C LYS A 67 2.52 -24.13 -8.84
N SER A 68 2.90 -24.12 -7.56
CA SER A 68 2.42 -25.09 -6.56
C SER A 68 0.98 -24.83 -6.09
N ASN A 69 0.49 -23.59 -6.17
CA ASN A 69 -0.90 -23.24 -5.85
C ASN A 69 -1.86 -23.41 -7.05
N ASN A 70 -1.33 -23.53 -8.27
CA ASN A 70 -2.10 -23.69 -9.49
C ASN A 70 -2.70 -25.11 -9.61
N VAL A 71 -3.97 -25.23 -9.23
CA VAL A 71 -4.75 -26.48 -9.27
C VAL A 71 -4.89 -27.09 -10.66
N ASN A 72 -4.72 -26.30 -11.74
CA ASN A 72 -4.79 -26.80 -13.11
C ASN A 72 -3.60 -27.70 -13.49
N ASN A 73 -2.49 -27.62 -12.73
CA ASN A 73 -1.35 -28.52 -12.90
C ASN A 73 -1.64 -29.94 -12.38
N GLY A 74 -2.68 -30.13 -11.56
CA GLY A 74 -3.08 -31.45 -11.06
C GLY A 74 -2.10 -32.09 -10.08
N PHE A 75 -1.28 -31.29 -9.41
CA PHE A 75 -0.35 -31.76 -8.37
C PHE A 75 -1.12 -32.30 -7.15
N ASP A 76 -0.65 -33.42 -6.60
CA ASP A 76 -1.16 -34.00 -5.36
C ASP A 76 -0.09 -33.91 -4.26
N PHE A 77 -0.30 -32.98 -3.33
CA PHE A 77 0.57 -32.77 -2.19
C PHE A 77 0.11 -33.51 -0.92
N SER A 78 -0.95 -34.33 -0.99
CA SER A 78 -1.52 -35.01 0.20
C SER A 78 -0.55 -36.00 0.88
N GLN A 79 0.49 -36.44 0.16
CA GLN A 79 1.56 -37.30 0.67
C GLN A 79 2.93 -36.60 0.62
N TYR A 80 2.95 -35.29 0.37
CA TYR A 80 4.19 -34.53 0.32
C TYR A 80 4.82 -34.48 1.71
N HIS A 81 6.11 -34.79 1.78
CA HIS A 81 6.94 -34.52 2.93
C HIS A 81 8.28 -33.98 2.44
N PRO A 82 8.76 -32.84 2.95
CA PRO A 82 9.91 -32.13 2.38
C PRO A 82 11.26 -32.88 2.47
N ILE A 83 11.28 -34.07 3.08
CA ILE A 83 12.50 -34.87 3.34
C ILE A 83 12.22 -36.34 3.06
N LEU A 84 11.13 -36.86 3.61
CA LEU A 84 10.81 -38.29 3.52
C LEU A 84 10.17 -38.66 2.19
N ASN A 85 9.50 -37.71 1.52
CA ASN A 85 8.78 -37.95 0.26
C ASN A 85 8.45 -36.63 -0.48
N ALA A 86 9.42 -36.03 -1.16
CA ALA A 86 9.20 -34.85 -1.99
C ALA A 86 8.53 -35.25 -3.32
N ASN A 87 7.22 -35.52 -3.26
CA ASN A 87 6.40 -35.90 -4.40
C ASN A 87 5.15 -34.99 -4.48
N PRO A 88 4.92 -34.29 -5.61
CA PRO A 88 5.79 -34.19 -6.79
C PRO A 88 7.16 -33.59 -6.48
N SER A 89 8.16 -33.91 -7.32
CA SER A 89 9.50 -33.35 -7.19
C SER A 89 9.54 -31.88 -7.62
N ALA A 90 10.50 -31.09 -7.13
CA ALA A 90 10.67 -29.69 -7.52
C ALA A 90 10.66 -29.47 -9.05
N ALA A 91 11.42 -30.28 -9.80
CA ALA A 91 11.45 -30.23 -11.27
C ALA A 91 10.05 -30.48 -11.88
N THR A 92 9.28 -31.42 -11.32
CA THR A 92 7.91 -31.67 -11.77
C THR A 92 6.98 -30.48 -11.52
N VAL A 93 7.16 -29.78 -10.39
CA VAL A 93 6.36 -28.59 -10.08
C VAL A 93 6.76 -27.42 -10.99
N TRP A 94 8.07 -27.24 -11.25
CA TRP A 94 8.58 -26.21 -12.14
C TRP A 94 8.15 -26.36 -13.60
N ASP A 95 7.98 -27.59 -14.09
CA ASP A 95 7.41 -27.88 -15.41
C ASP A 95 5.92 -27.46 -15.55
N GLY A 96 5.25 -27.13 -14.44
CA GLY A 96 3.87 -26.63 -14.41
C GLY A 96 3.73 -25.16 -14.84
N ALA A 97 2.49 -24.73 -15.12
CA ALA A 97 2.17 -23.33 -15.40
C ALA A 97 2.05 -22.51 -14.11
N GLY A 98 2.43 -21.23 -14.15
CA GLY A 98 2.32 -20.31 -13.01
C GLY A 98 3.59 -19.52 -12.73
N SER A 99 3.50 -18.65 -11.73
CA SER A 99 4.61 -17.86 -11.16
C SER A 99 5.60 -18.73 -10.38
N TYR A 100 6.85 -18.29 -10.32
CA TYR A 100 7.88 -18.84 -9.43
C TYR A 100 7.74 -18.37 -7.98
N SER A 101 6.75 -17.56 -7.65
CA SER A 101 6.48 -17.15 -6.28
C SER A 101 5.01 -17.38 -5.94
N THR A 102 4.77 -17.93 -4.74
CA THR A 102 3.44 -18.00 -4.11
C THR A 102 3.25 -16.89 -3.08
N ASN A 103 4.23 -15.99 -2.90
CA ASN A 103 4.18 -14.95 -1.87
C ASN A 103 3.26 -13.75 -2.20
N GLY A 104 2.37 -13.87 -3.18
CA GLY A 104 1.50 -12.77 -3.63
C GLY A 104 0.25 -13.22 -4.38
N ASP A 105 -0.13 -14.49 -4.26
CA ASP A 105 -1.23 -15.09 -5.03
C ASP A 105 -2.50 -15.35 -4.22
N ASN A 106 -2.52 -15.19 -2.89
CA ASN A 106 -3.73 -15.45 -2.10
C ASN A 106 -4.94 -14.62 -2.55
N ALA A 107 -4.73 -13.35 -2.92
CA ALA A 107 -5.77 -12.51 -3.51
C ALA A 107 -6.29 -13.11 -4.82
N ASN A 108 -5.36 -13.57 -5.66
CA ASN A 108 -5.63 -14.29 -6.88
C ASN A 108 -6.23 -15.66 -6.64
N LEU A 109 -6.24 -16.26 -5.45
CA LEU A 109 -6.84 -17.57 -5.12
C LEU A 109 -8.20 -17.46 -4.42
N ASN A 110 -8.48 -16.35 -3.73
CA ASN A 110 -9.70 -16.18 -2.95
C ASN A 110 -11.01 -15.91 -3.74
N PHE A 111 -10.96 -15.22 -4.89
CA PHE A 111 -12.16 -14.75 -5.63
C PHE A 111 -12.26 -15.23 -7.10
N ASN A 112 -13.29 -16.00 -7.46
CA ASN A 112 -13.51 -16.40 -8.86
C ASN A 112 -14.11 -15.28 -9.72
N SER A 113 -14.03 -15.45 -11.04
CA SER A 113 -14.78 -14.62 -11.99
C SER A 113 -16.28 -14.71 -11.74
N GLY A 114 -16.96 -13.57 -11.77
CA GLY A 114 -18.40 -13.47 -11.50
C GLY A 114 -18.78 -13.53 -10.02
N GLU A 115 -17.82 -13.62 -9.11
CA GLU A 115 -18.05 -13.52 -7.67
C GLU A 115 -17.80 -12.09 -7.17
N SER A 116 -18.50 -11.75 -6.09
CA SER A 116 -18.23 -10.51 -5.37
C SER A 116 -16.98 -10.67 -4.52
N PHE A 117 -16.18 -9.62 -4.42
CA PHE A 117 -15.08 -9.56 -3.44
C PHE A 117 -15.33 -8.52 -2.34
N SER A 118 -16.44 -7.78 -2.42
CA SER A 118 -16.84 -6.80 -1.43
C SER A 118 -18.34 -6.54 -1.51
N LYS A 119 -19.01 -6.56 -0.35
CA LYS A 119 -20.42 -6.18 -0.14
C LYS A 119 -20.50 -5.33 1.11
N LEU A 120 -20.31 -4.03 0.95
CA LEU A 120 -20.03 -3.12 2.05
C LEU A 120 -21.22 -2.23 2.38
N ILE A 121 -21.49 -2.06 3.68
CA ILE A 121 -22.30 -0.96 4.22
C ILE A 121 -21.39 -0.11 5.12
N LYS A 122 -21.46 1.21 4.97
CA LYS A 122 -20.71 2.16 5.79
C LYS A 122 -21.52 3.40 6.17
N GLY A 123 -21.09 4.04 7.25
CA GLY A 123 -21.57 5.34 7.69
C GLY A 123 -20.41 6.22 8.12
N THR A 124 -20.44 7.50 7.74
CA THR A 124 -19.46 8.52 8.12
C THR A 124 -20.20 9.71 8.70
N HIS A 125 -19.76 10.19 9.87
CA HIS A 125 -20.38 11.25 10.63
C HIS A 125 -19.37 12.35 10.94
N GLU A 126 -19.77 13.60 10.75
CA GLU A 126 -18.93 14.76 11.01
C GLU A 126 -19.64 15.71 11.97
N LEU A 127 -18.93 16.15 13.00
CA LEU A 127 -19.40 17.10 14.01
C LEU A 127 -18.46 18.29 14.03
N GLY A 128 -18.99 19.46 13.71
CA GLY A 128 -18.35 20.75 13.92
C GLY A 128 -19.02 21.48 15.07
N VAL A 129 -18.23 22.00 16.01
CA VAL A 129 -18.70 22.89 17.07
C VAL A 129 -17.81 24.11 17.08
N ARG A 130 -18.39 25.31 16.96
CA ARG A 130 -17.65 26.57 17.01
C ARG A 130 -18.23 27.50 18.06
N TYR A 131 -17.35 28.10 18.85
CA TYR A 131 -17.65 29.16 19.81
C TYR A 131 -16.72 30.34 19.55
N GLU A 132 -17.27 31.43 19.03
CA GLU A 132 -16.50 32.62 18.64
C GLU A 132 -15.33 32.26 17.71
N ASN A 133 -14.10 32.32 18.23
CA ASN A 133 -12.86 32.10 17.51
C ASN A 133 -12.21 30.74 17.81
N LEU A 134 -12.87 29.88 18.57
CA LEU A 134 -12.42 28.53 18.90
C LEU A 134 -13.41 27.50 18.34
N GLY A 135 -12.93 26.31 18.01
CA GLY A 135 -13.79 25.22 17.59
C GLY A 135 -13.21 23.84 17.82
N PHE A 136 -14.08 22.86 17.65
CA PHE A 136 -13.82 21.45 17.66
C PHE A 136 -14.34 20.85 16.35
N PHE A 137 -13.58 19.93 15.78
CA PHE A 137 -14.00 19.09 14.67
C PHE A 137 -13.77 17.63 15.04
N GLY A 138 -14.77 16.80 14.80
CA GLY A 138 -14.70 15.36 14.95
C GLY A 138 -15.31 14.65 13.74
N ARG A 139 -14.67 13.59 13.26
CA ARG A 139 -15.17 12.73 12.20
C ARG A 139 -15.01 11.27 12.63
N ALA A 140 -16.09 10.51 12.57
CA ALA A 140 -16.07 9.07 12.84
C ALA A 140 -16.68 8.30 11.69
N MET A 141 -16.22 7.08 11.48
CA MET A 141 -16.78 6.16 10.48
C MET A 141 -16.96 4.75 11.03
N TYR A 142 -17.84 3.99 10.38
CA TYR A 142 -17.93 2.56 10.57
C TYR A 142 -18.23 1.87 9.25
N PHE A 143 -17.83 0.60 9.12
CA PHE A 143 -18.24 -0.23 8.00
C PHE A 143 -18.36 -1.71 8.39
N TYR A 144 -19.08 -2.45 7.56
CA TYR A 144 -19.16 -3.90 7.59
C TYR A 144 -19.22 -4.43 6.16
N ASP A 145 -18.33 -5.35 5.81
CA ASP A 145 -18.29 -6.02 4.51
C ASP A 145 -18.73 -7.48 4.64
N PHE A 146 -19.93 -7.78 4.13
CA PHE A 146 -20.53 -9.12 4.22
C PHE A 146 -19.78 -10.17 3.39
N GLU A 147 -19.14 -9.77 2.30
CA GLU A 147 -18.36 -10.72 1.49
C GLU A 147 -17.04 -11.09 2.17
N MET A 148 -16.44 -10.13 2.86
CA MET A 148 -15.23 -10.39 3.64
C MET A 148 -15.54 -11.21 4.90
N VAL A 149 -16.59 -10.89 5.65
CA VAL A 149 -16.90 -11.58 6.92
C VAL A 149 -17.57 -12.95 6.72
N ASP A 150 -18.51 -13.06 5.80
CA ASP A 150 -19.41 -14.23 5.70
C ASP A 150 -19.25 -15.00 4.38
N GLY A 151 -18.46 -14.48 3.43
CA GLY A 151 -18.25 -15.09 2.12
C GLY A 151 -17.34 -16.31 2.17
N GLU A 152 -17.61 -17.28 1.30
CA GLU A 152 -16.74 -18.45 1.11
C GLU A 152 -15.52 -18.06 0.25
N ARG A 153 -14.42 -18.80 0.39
CA ARG A 153 -13.22 -18.60 -0.42
C ARG A 153 -13.08 -19.71 -1.44
N ALA A 154 -12.71 -19.35 -2.66
CA ALA A 154 -12.66 -20.27 -3.80
C ALA A 154 -11.56 -21.35 -3.69
N TRP A 155 -10.55 -21.12 -2.85
CA TRP A 155 -9.38 -21.98 -2.74
C TRP A 155 -9.12 -22.37 -1.29
N THR A 156 -8.61 -23.58 -1.10
CA THR A 156 -8.18 -24.12 0.19
C THR A 156 -6.76 -24.59 0.02
N ASN A 157 -5.88 -24.20 0.95
CA ASN A 157 -4.48 -24.59 0.92
C ASN A 157 -4.38 -26.12 1.00
N PRO A 158 -3.78 -26.79 0.00
CA PRO A 158 -3.73 -28.24 -0.05
C PRO A 158 -2.82 -28.84 1.03
N SER A 159 -1.90 -28.06 1.61
CA SER A 159 -0.99 -28.52 2.65
C SER A 159 -1.61 -28.46 4.05
N SER A 160 -2.40 -27.43 4.36
CA SER A 160 -3.02 -27.24 5.68
C SER A 160 -4.50 -27.61 5.74
N GLY A 161 -5.19 -27.67 4.59
CA GLY A 161 -6.64 -27.80 4.51
C GLY A 161 -7.39 -26.55 5.01
N LYS A 162 -6.70 -25.40 5.09
CA LYS A 162 -7.27 -24.12 5.52
C LYS A 162 -7.54 -23.20 4.33
N VAL A 163 -8.60 -22.41 4.43
CA VAL A 163 -8.80 -21.28 3.53
C VAL A 163 -7.96 -20.11 4.01
N ASN A 164 -7.45 -19.31 3.09
CA ASN A 164 -6.86 -18.02 3.42
C ASN A 164 -8.00 -17.05 3.79
N ASP A 165 -8.14 -16.75 5.09
CA ASP A 165 -9.17 -15.86 5.62
C ASP A 165 -8.54 -14.53 6.08
N PRO A 166 -8.74 -13.43 5.33
CA PRO A 166 -8.23 -12.11 5.71
C PRO A 166 -8.81 -11.57 7.03
N CYS A 167 -9.92 -12.13 7.53
CA CYS A 167 -10.53 -11.73 8.80
C CYS A 167 -10.04 -12.53 10.02
N ARG A 168 -9.09 -13.46 9.83
CA ARG A 168 -8.52 -14.29 10.91
C ARG A 168 -7.72 -13.46 11.90
N ASP A 169 -6.98 -12.49 11.38
CA ASP A 169 -6.18 -11.52 12.13
C ASP A 169 -7.04 -10.34 12.59
N ASN A 170 -6.81 -9.79 13.78
CA ASN A 170 -7.69 -8.75 14.33
C ASN A 170 -7.50 -7.41 13.60
N GLU A 171 -6.27 -7.03 13.33
CA GLU A 171 -5.89 -5.80 12.65
C GLU A 171 -6.33 -5.85 11.18
N ALA A 172 -6.06 -6.96 10.48
CA ALA A 172 -6.56 -7.18 9.12
C ALA A 172 -8.09 -7.15 9.05
N LYS A 173 -8.76 -7.73 10.05
CA LYS A 173 -10.23 -7.71 10.14
C LYS A 173 -10.79 -6.31 10.28
N ASP A 174 -10.13 -5.47 11.06
CA ASP A 174 -10.50 -4.05 11.19
C ASP A 174 -10.27 -3.29 9.88
N GLN A 175 -9.32 -3.71 9.04
CA GLN A 175 -9.03 -3.06 7.76
C GLN A 175 -9.95 -3.48 6.61
N VAL A 176 -10.28 -4.77 6.51
CA VAL A 176 -10.99 -5.30 5.33
C VAL A 176 -12.40 -5.83 5.61
N CYS A 177 -12.71 -6.18 6.85
CA CYS A 177 -13.95 -6.89 7.19
C CYS A 177 -14.98 -6.00 7.90
N ARG A 178 -14.60 -5.31 8.98
CA ARG A 178 -15.49 -4.41 9.73
C ARG A 178 -14.70 -3.48 10.63
N ASP A 179 -15.14 -2.24 10.79
CA ASP A 179 -14.44 -1.26 11.64
C ASP A 179 -15.42 -0.25 12.24
N VAL A 180 -15.01 0.34 13.37
CA VAL A 180 -15.55 1.58 13.91
C VAL A 180 -14.37 2.42 14.37
N ARG A 181 -14.04 3.48 13.63
CA ARG A 181 -12.87 4.33 13.92
C ARG A 181 -13.17 5.82 13.94
N MET A 182 -12.43 6.53 14.78
CA MET A 182 -12.30 7.98 14.67
C MET A 182 -11.33 8.26 13.53
N LEU A 183 -11.69 9.20 12.66
CA LEU A 183 -10.80 9.73 11.64
C LEU A 183 -10.16 10.99 12.23
N ASP A 184 -10.79 12.14 12.07
CA ASP A 184 -10.27 13.41 12.58
C ASP A 184 -10.84 13.74 13.96
N ALA A 185 -10.01 14.26 14.85
CA ALA A 185 -10.44 14.81 16.13
C ALA A 185 -9.46 15.90 16.59
N PHE A 186 -9.82 17.16 16.37
CA PHE A 186 -8.96 18.28 16.72
C PHE A 186 -9.73 19.49 17.23
N VAL A 187 -9.05 20.28 18.05
CA VAL A 187 -9.47 21.63 18.41
C VAL A 187 -8.71 22.63 17.56
N TYR A 188 -9.35 23.75 17.25
CA TYR A 188 -8.75 24.81 16.46
C TYR A 188 -9.09 26.18 17.02
N GLY A 189 -8.26 27.15 16.68
CA GLY A 189 -8.47 28.54 17.05
C GLY A 189 -7.95 29.49 15.98
N ASP A 190 -8.72 30.55 15.73
CA ASP A 190 -8.37 31.63 14.83
C ASP A 190 -8.15 32.91 15.65
N PHE A 191 -7.07 33.63 15.39
CA PHE A 191 -6.63 34.78 16.15
C PHE A 191 -6.10 35.87 15.23
N GLU A 192 -6.00 37.10 15.75
CA GLU A 192 -5.34 38.22 15.08
C GLU A 192 -4.10 38.62 15.90
N LEU A 193 -2.91 38.41 15.34
CA LEU A 193 -1.63 38.87 15.90
C LEU A 193 -1.29 40.23 15.29
N GLY A 194 -1.84 41.29 15.87
CA GLY A 194 -1.78 42.62 15.27
C GLY A 194 -2.64 42.68 14.01
N ALA A 195 -2.01 42.79 12.83
CA ALA A 195 -2.70 42.72 11.54
C ALA A 195 -2.56 41.35 10.86
N MET A 196 -1.86 40.38 11.48
CA MET A 196 -1.60 39.07 10.90
C MET A 196 -2.64 38.05 11.38
N PRO A 197 -3.48 37.47 10.51
CA PRO A 197 -4.34 36.36 10.89
C PRO A 197 -3.49 35.14 11.24
N PHE A 198 -3.82 34.49 12.35
CA PHE A 198 -3.14 33.29 12.85
C PHE A 198 -4.15 32.20 13.16
N SER A 199 -3.98 31.02 12.58
CA SER A 199 -4.80 29.83 12.85
C SER A 199 -3.93 28.73 13.45
N VAL A 200 -4.46 28.00 14.41
CA VAL A 200 -3.80 26.83 15.03
C VAL A 200 -4.77 25.66 15.14
N ARG A 201 -4.27 24.45 14.92
CA ARG A 201 -5.00 23.17 15.10
C ARG A 201 -4.17 22.22 15.93
N VAL A 202 -4.81 21.55 16.89
CA VAL A 202 -4.16 20.56 17.77
C VAL A 202 -5.07 19.33 17.89
N GLY A 203 -4.53 18.17 17.55
CA GLY A 203 -5.23 16.88 17.65
C GLY A 203 -4.91 15.96 16.47
N GLN A 204 -5.75 14.94 16.28
CA GLN A 204 -5.70 14.03 15.15
C GLN A 204 -6.25 14.73 13.90
N GLN A 205 -5.40 14.92 12.89
CA GLN A 205 -5.74 15.68 11.69
C GLN A 205 -4.94 15.21 10.48
N VAL A 206 -5.49 15.48 9.30
CA VAL A 206 -4.78 15.40 8.01
C VAL A 206 -4.21 16.78 7.65
N ILE A 207 -2.96 16.83 7.18
CA ILE A 207 -2.29 18.06 6.75
C ILE A 207 -2.17 18.04 5.23
N SER A 208 -3.07 18.74 4.55
CA SER A 208 -3.10 18.82 3.08
C SER A 208 -2.07 19.81 2.54
N TRP A 209 -0.85 19.32 2.25
CA TRP A 209 0.18 20.02 1.51
C TRP A 209 0.43 19.36 0.15
N GLY A 210 0.84 20.15 -0.84
CA GLY A 210 1.10 19.71 -2.22
C GLY A 210 0.03 20.14 -3.22
N GLU A 211 0.37 20.00 -4.50
CA GLU A 211 -0.48 20.35 -5.65
C GLU A 211 -0.89 19.13 -6.47
N SER A 212 -0.21 17.99 -6.27
CA SER A 212 -0.50 16.75 -6.98
C SER A 212 -1.90 16.20 -6.68
N THR A 213 -2.56 15.66 -7.69
CA THR A 213 -3.94 15.15 -7.58
C THR A 213 -4.08 13.66 -7.84
N LEU A 214 -3.25 13.07 -8.71
CA LEU A 214 -3.43 11.69 -9.19
C LEU A 214 -2.18 10.81 -9.03
N ILE A 215 -0.99 11.39 -9.00
CA ILE A 215 0.29 10.70 -8.81
C ILE A 215 0.73 10.93 -7.36
N SER A 216 0.83 9.84 -6.60
CA SER A 216 1.22 9.87 -5.20
C SER A 216 2.71 10.18 -5.03
N HIS A 217 3.19 10.13 -3.78
CA HIS A 217 4.60 10.35 -3.47
C HIS A 217 5.12 11.74 -3.82
N GLY A 218 4.22 12.71 -3.85
CA GLY A 218 4.54 14.13 -3.87
C GLY A 218 4.80 14.68 -2.46
N ILE A 219 4.52 15.98 -2.29
CA ILE A 219 4.55 16.64 -0.98
C ILE A 219 3.52 16.02 -0.01
N SER A 220 2.45 15.44 -0.55
CA SER A 220 1.34 14.83 0.20
C SER A 220 1.69 13.52 0.91
N GLU A 221 2.89 12.94 0.68
CA GLU A 221 3.41 11.72 1.33
C GLU A 221 3.36 11.78 2.87
N LEU A 222 3.32 12.99 3.43
CA LEU A 222 3.13 13.21 4.87
C LEU A 222 1.89 12.50 5.44
N ASN A 223 0.83 12.32 4.64
CA ASN A 223 -0.42 11.73 5.10
C ASN A 223 -0.47 10.24 4.74
N PRO A 224 -0.46 9.33 5.73
CA PRO A 224 -0.64 7.91 5.47
C PRO A 224 -2.02 7.62 4.92
N VAL A 225 -2.10 6.50 4.22
CA VAL A 225 -3.29 6.12 3.48
C VAL A 225 -3.68 4.68 3.79
N ASP A 226 -4.98 4.43 3.89
CA ASP A 226 -5.58 3.11 3.90
C ASP A 226 -5.92 2.69 2.47
N ILE A 227 -5.05 1.86 1.89
CA ILE A 227 -5.15 1.43 0.49
C ILE A 227 -6.38 0.55 0.26
N ALA A 228 -6.73 -0.29 1.25
CA ALA A 228 -7.90 -1.14 1.18
C ALA A 228 -9.20 -0.30 1.12
N ARG A 229 -9.28 0.76 1.93
CA ARG A 229 -10.43 1.68 1.88
C ARG A 229 -10.50 2.50 0.59
N LEU A 230 -9.37 2.94 0.02
CA LEU A 230 -9.38 3.67 -1.27
C LEU A 230 -10.03 2.87 -2.41
N LYS A 231 -9.92 1.54 -2.36
CA LYS A 231 -10.44 0.65 -3.41
C LYS A 231 -11.79 0.01 -3.05
N ALA A 232 -12.37 0.37 -1.91
CA ALA A 232 -13.68 -0.13 -1.50
C ALA A 232 -14.81 0.45 -2.37
N PRO A 233 -15.95 -0.26 -2.54
CA PRO A 233 -17.12 0.29 -3.23
C PRO A 233 -17.55 1.63 -2.61
N GLY A 234 -17.66 2.66 -3.44
CA GLY A 234 -18.08 4.00 -2.99
C GLY A 234 -17.09 4.71 -2.08
N ALA A 235 -15.80 4.32 -2.08
CA ALA A 235 -14.74 4.96 -1.29
C ALA A 235 -14.73 6.50 -1.40
N GLU A 236 -14.52 7.18 -0.27
CA GLU A 236 -14.27 8.62 -0.22
C GLU A 236 -12.85 8.89 0.28
N LEU A 237 -12.14 9.87 -0.30
CA LEU A 237 -10.76 10.20 0.08
C LEU A 237 -10.61 10.49 1.58
N LYS A 238 -11.63 11.12 2.19
CA LYS A 238 -11.65 11.44 3.62
C LYS A 238 -11.71 10.23 4.54
N GLU A 239 -12.08 9.06 4.03
CA GLU A 239 -12.12 7.79 4.78
C GLU A 239 -10.82 7.00 4.65
N ALA A 240 -10.00 7.35 3.66
CA ALA A 240 -8.76 6.69 3.33
C ALA A 240 -7.53 7.35 3.94
N PHE A 241 -7.51 8.69 4.09
CA PHE A 241 -6.42 9.32 4.82
C PHE A 241 -6.49 8.97 6.31
N ILE A 242 -5.35 8.57 6.87
CA ILE A 242 -5.21 8.20 8.28
C ILE A 242 -4.72 9.44 9.04
N PRO A 243 -5.54 10.02 9.94
CA PRO A 243 -5.16 11.24 10.65
C PRO A 243 -4.18 10.93 11.78
N PHE A 244 -3.23 11.83 11.99
CA PHE A 244 -2.18 11.66 13.00
C PHE A 244 -2.17 12.82 14.00
N GLY A 245 -1.63 12.58 15.19
CA GLY A 245 -1.51 13.59 16.23
C GLY A 245 -0.50 14.68 15.86
N ALA A 246 -0.97 15.91 15.65
CA ALA A 246 -0.10 17.04 15.31
C ALA A 246 -0.59 18.37 15.90
N VAL A 247 0.37 19.30 15.99
CA VAL A 247 0.13 20.74 16.09
C VAL A 247 0.43 21.36 14.73
N TRP A 248 -0.55 22.04 14.15
CA TRP A 248 -0.39 22.79 12.90
C TRP A 248 -0.71 24.26 13.15
N GLY A 249 0.06 25.16 12.55
CA GLY A 249 -0.15 26.60 12.63
C GLY A 249 0.04 27.28 11.27
N SER A 250 -0.74 28.32 11.02
CA SER A 250 -0.67 29.15 9.81
C SER A 250 -0.74 30.62 10.17
N LEU A 251 0.21 31.41 9.68
CA LEU A 251 0.34 32.83 9.93
C LEU A 251 0.38 33.61 8.60
N GLY A 252 -0.66 34.40 8.36
CA GLY A 252 -0.69 35.37 7.27
C GLY A 252 0.17 36.59 7.60
N VAL A 253 1.44 36.56 7.22
CA VAL A 253 2.41 37.62 7.55
C VAL A 253 2.12 38.91 6.78
N THR A 254 1.74 38.79 5.50
CA THR A 254 1.25 39.90 4.67
C THR A 254 0.04 39.43 3.85
N GLU A 255 -0.55 40.33 3.07
CA GLU A 255 -1.62 39.96 2.12
C GLU A 255 -1.17 38.94 1.06
N THR A 256 0.15 38.86 0.81
CA THR A 256 0.76 38.01 -0.22
C THR A 256 1.69 36.93 0.33
N PHE A 257 2.00 36.92 1.62
CA PHE A 257 2.96 35.99 2.20
C PHE A 257 2.39 35.25 3.41
N ASN A 258 2.43 33.92 3.37
CA ASN A 258 1.94 33.03 4.41
C ASN A 258 3.05 32.08 4.88
N VAL A 259 3.07 31.79 6.18
CA VAL A 259 3.95 30.80 6.80
C VAL A 259 3.10 29.75 7.46
N GLU A 260 3.30 28.47 7.12
CA GLU A 260 2.70 27.35 7.84
C GLU A 260 3.77 26.47 8.45
N MET A 261 3.46 25.89 9.61
CA MET A 261 4.35 24.97 10.29
C MET A 261 3.54 23.85 10.91
N PHE A 262 4.14 22.67 11.01
CA PHE A 262 3.59 21.60 11.85
C PHE A 262 4.68 20.91 12.66
N TYR A 263 4.26 20.35 13.78
CA TYR A 263 4.99 19.36 14.56
C TYR A 263 4.06 18.19 14.82
N GLN A 264 4.49 17.00 14.40
CA GLN A 264 3.76 15.76 14.60
C GLN A 264 4.35 15.04 15.82
N TYR A 265 3.46 14.52 16.67
CA TYR A 265 3.81 13.87 17.94
C TYR A 265 3.24 12.46 18.06
N SER A 266 2.68 11.93 16.98
CA SER A 266 2.17 10.57 16.86
C SER A 266 2.38 10.13 15.42
N TRP A 267 3.08 9.03 15.21
CA TRP A 267 3.32 8.43 13.91
C TRP A 267 2.21 7.43 13.56
N GLU A 268 1.99 7.21 12.26
CA GLU A 268 0.94 6.33 11.74
C GLU A 268 1.45 5.70 10.43
N LYS A 269 1.28 4.39 10.23
CA LYS A 269 1.68 3.68 9.00
C LYS A 269 0.66 3.80 7.87
N THR A 270 1.11 3.64 6.64
CA THR A 270 0.22 3.33 5.51
C THR A 270 -0.26 1.90 5.68
N VAL A 271 -1.58 1.71 5.65
CA VAL A 271 -2.17 0.37 5.73
C VAL A 271 -2.03 -0.31 4.37
N LEU A 272 -1.18 -1.35 4.34
CA LEU A 272 -1.04 -2.24 3.19
C LEU A 272 -2.28 -3.12 3.05
N PRO A 273 -2.67 -3.52 1.82
CA PRO A 273 -3.76 -4.48 1.65
C PRO A 273 -3.50 -5.78 2.41
N ALA A 274 -4.44 -6.20 3.25
CA ALA A 274 -4.34 -7.47 3.97
C ALA A 274 -4.15 -8.65 2.99
N PRO A 275 -3.28 -9.63 3.29
CA PRO A 275 -3.11 -10.85 2.51
C PRO A 275 -4.45 -11.52 2.19
N GLY A 276 -4.62 -11.91 0.93
CA GLY A 276 -5.87 -12.50 0.45
C GLY A 276 -7.01 -11.54 0.16
N SER A 277 -6.90 -10.25 0.49
CA SER A 277 -7.85 -9.24 0.02
C SER A 277 -7.65 -8.97 -1.48
N TYR A 278 -8.70 -8.65 -2.23
CA TYR A 278 -8.69 -8.67 -3.70
C TYR A 278 -7.58 -7.86 -4.38
N PHE A 279 -7.12 -6.78 -3.77
CA PHE A 279 -6.06 -5.93 -4.31
C PHE A 279 -4.68 -6.14 -3.68
N SER A 280 -4.52 -7.11 -2.76
CA SER A 280 -3.21 -7.46 -2.22
C SER A 280 -2.34 -8.12 -3.27
N THR A 281 -1.08 -7.73 -3.36
CA THR A 281 -0.05 -8.34 -4.23
C THR A 281 1.07 -8.96 -3.42
N ASN A 282 0.93 -9.03 -2.09
CA ASN A 282 1.91 -9.61 -1.19
C ASN A 282 1.17 -10.31 -0.04
N ASP A 283 1.57 -11.54 0.24
CA ASP A 283 0.86 -12.43 1.16
C ASP A 283 1.42 -12.40 2.58
N PHE A 284 2.51 -11.68 2.84
CA PHE A 284 3.12 -11.61 4.16
C PHE A 284 3.30 -10.19 4.68
N ALA A 285 3.35 -9.14 3.86
CA ALA A 285 3.67 -7.79 4.33
C ALA A 285 2.55 -7.15 5.15
N GLY A 286 1.29 -7.25 4.68
CA GLY A 286 0.14 -6.68 5.37
C GLY A 286 -0.22 -7.42 6.67
N ASP A 287 -1.06 -6.79 7.50
CA ASP A 287 -1.54 -7.38 8.75
C ASP A 287 -2.25 -8.73 8.47
N GLY A 288 -2.01 -9.74 9.33
CA GLY A 288 -2.37 -11.14 9.09
C GLY A 288 -1.37 -11.96 8.26
N GLY A 289 -0.31 -11.35 7.72
CA GLY A 289 0.70 -12.04 6.90
C GLY A 289 1.52 -13.11 7.61
N GLN A 290 1.55 -13.11 8.95
CA GLN A 290 2.22 -14.14 9.77
C GLN A 290 1.62 -15.53 9.55
N TYR A 291 0.36 -15.61 9.11
CA TYR A 291 -0.28 -16.88 8.81
C TYR A 291 0.20 -17.52 7.51
N ASN A 292 0.81 -16.77 6.59
CA ASN A 292 1.23 -17.30 5.28
C ASN A 292 2.71 -17.67 5.22
N ASN A 293 3.53 -17.16 6.16
CA ASN A 293 5.00 -17.21 6.11
C ASN A 293 5.57 -16.65 4.79
N VAL A 294 6.89 -16.62 4.67
CA VAL A 294 7.57 -16.27 3.41
C VAL A 294 8.12 -17.53 2.78
N GLN A 295 7.65 -17.87 1.57
CA GLN A 295 8.03 -19.07 0.84
C GLN A 295 9.37 -18.85 0.13
N LEU A 296 10.37 -19.70 0.42
CA LEU A 296 11.74 -19.60 -0.13
C LEU A 296 12.00 -20.54 -1.32
N ASN A 297 10.99 -21.32 -1.68
CA ASN A 297 11.17 -22.51 -2.49
C ASN A 297 10.91 -22.28 -3.99
N PHE A 298 10.70 -21.04 -4.42
CA PHE A 298 10.42 -20.69 -5.81
C PHE A 298 9.24 -21.47 -6.42
N ALA A 299 8.17 -21.59 -5.62
CA ALA A 299 6.97 -22.38 -5.90
C ALA A 299 7.24 -23.86 -6.26
N SER A 300 8.39 -24.42 -5.86
CA SER A 300 8.78 -25.81 -6.16
C SER A 300 8.14 -26.85 -5.23
N ASN A 301 7.59 -26.39 -4.11
CA ASN A 301 7.01 -27.17 -3.04
C ASN A 301 5.61 -26.62 -2.71
N PRO A 302 4.75 -27.38 -2.01
CA PRO A 302 3.47 -26.85 -1.58
C PRO A 302 3.66 -25.60 -0.74
N ASP A 303 2.74 -24.66 -0.88
CA ASP A 303 2.69 -23.45 -0.06
C ASP A 303 2.39 -23.81 1.40
N MET A 304 3.41 -23.65 2.25
CA MET A 304 3.34 -24.04 3.65
C MET A 304 3.03 -22.83 4.52
N ASP A 305 1.73 -22.59 4.70
CA ASP A 305 1.21 -21.62 5.68
C ASP A 305 1.60 -22.00 7.13
N LEU A 306 1.32 -21.13 8.11
CA LEU A 306 1.68 -21.35 9.51
C LEU A 306 1.05 -22.62 10.09
N ASP A 307 -0.19 -22.94 9.70
CA ASP A 307 -0.86 -24.15 10.16
C ASP A 307 -0.17 -25.41 9.61
N SER A 308 0.21 -25.40 8.33
CA SER A 308 0.99 -26.45 7.69
C SER A 308 2.34 -26.63 8.38
N LEU A 309 3.06 -25.54 8.65
CA LEU A 309 4.33 -25.57 9.36
C LEU A 309 4.20 -26.21 10.75
N ILE A 310 3.26 -25.73 11.57
CA ILE A 310 3.03 -26.26 12.92
C ILE A 310 2.66 -27.75 12.88
N ASN A 311 1.75 -28.13 11.99
CA ASN A 311 1.34 -29.53 11.82
C ASN A 311 2.54 -30.43 11.44
N ASN A 312 3.37 -29.97 10.50
CA ASN A 312 4.51 -30.75 10.04
C ASN A 312 5.64 -30.83 11.08
N LEU A 313 5.91 -29.75 11.82
CA LEU A 313 6.88 -29.75 12.93
C LEU A 313 6.45 -30.71 14.05
N ASN A 314 5.16 -30.69 14.41
CA ASN A 314 4.61 -31.63 15.38
C ASN A 314 4.58 -33.08 14.85
N GLY A 315 4.44 -33.25 13.53
CA GLY A 315 4.65 -34.52 12.85
C GLY A 315 6.06 -35.06 13.02
N LEU A 316 7.09 -34.22 12.74
CA LEU A 316 8.49 -34.58 12.95
C LEU A 316 8.76 -34.91 14.43
N ARG A 317 8.27 -34.08 15.35
CA ARG A 317 8.31 -34.34 16.79
C ARG A 317 7.78 -35.75 17.13
N ALA A 318 6.62 -36.14 16.61
CA ALA A 318 6.07 -37.47 16.85
C ALA A 318 6.96 -38.60 16.30
N GLN A 319 7.59 -38.40 15.13
CA GLN A 319 8.54 -39.38 14.58
C GLN A 319 9.79 -39.54 15.45
N ILE A 320 10.30 -38.45 16.03
CA ILE A 320 11.45 -38.47 16.95
C ILE A 320 11.06 -39.20 18.25
N LEU A 321 9.93 -38.84 18.86
CA LEU A 321 9.47 -39.44 20.12
C LEU A 321 9.16 -40.93 20.02
N ASN A 322 8.67 -41.37 18.86
CA ASN A 322 8.38 -42.79 18.59
C ASN A 322 9.63 -43.58 18.13
N GLY A 323 10.78 -42.92 17.95
CA GLY A 323 12.04 -43.55 17.53
C GLY A 323 12.12 -43.91 16.04
N ASN A 324 11.19 -43.42 15.22
CA ASN A 324 11.22 -43.61 13.76
C ASN A 324 12.28 -42.71 13.10
N VAL A 325 12.52 -41.53 13.67
CA VAL A 325 13.68 -40.68 13.39
C VAL A 325 14.59 -40.74 14.59
N ALA A 326 15.83 -41.23 14.41
CA ALA A 326 16.80 -41.26 15.49
C ALA A 326 17.17 -39.81 15.88
N ILE A 327 17.38 -39.56 17.18
CA ILE A 327 17.72 -38.22 17.67
C ILE A 327 18.99 -37.64 17.01
N ALA A 328 19.92 -38.50 16.59
CA ALA A 328 21.13 -38.10 15.88
C ALA A 328 20.85 -37.56 14.46
N ASP A 329 19.75 -37.99 13.84
CA ASP A 329 19.33 -37.60 12.49
C ASP A 329 18.29 -36.46 12.52
N ALA A 330 17.73 -36.15 13.70
CA ALA A 330 16.65 -35.18 13.88
C ALA A 330 17.03 -33.77 13.40
N GLY A 331 18.27 -33.33 13.62
CA GLY A 331 18.75 -32.02 13.15
C GLY A 331 18.75 -31.91 11.62
N ALA A 332 19.25 -32.93 10.92
CA ALA A 332 19.22 -32.97 9.46
C ALA A 332 17.79 -33.05 8.91
N ALA A 333 16.93 -33.85 9.56
CA ALA A 333 15.51 -33.95 9.25
C ALA A 333 14.70 -32.71 9.65
N TYR A 334 15.23 -31.81 10.46
CA TYR A 334 14.59 -30.53 10.75
C TYR A 334 14.98 -29.51 9.68
N VAL A 335 16.30 -29.33 9.46
CA VAL A 335 16.84 -28.35 8.50
C VAL A 335 16.37 -28.61 7.07
N GLY A 336 16.46 -29.85 6.60
CA GLY A 336 16.05 -30.19 5.23
C GLY A 336 14.56 -30.01 4.97
N GLY A 337 13.75 -29.95 6.03
CA GLY A 337 12.30 -29.93 5.95
C GLY A 337 11.68 -28.55 6.01
N PHE A 338 12.23 -27.67 6.86
CA PHE A 338 11.50 -26.50 7.30
C PHE A 338 12.27 -25.18 7.16
N PRO A 339 13.35 -24.89 7.91
CA PRO A 339 14.01 -23.59 7.85
C PRO A 339 14.77 -23.35 6.52
N THR A 340 14.89 -24.37 5.66
CA THR A 340 15.40 -24.22 4.28
C THR A 340 14.30 -23.96 3.25
N LYS A 341 13.03 -23.95 3.66
CA LYS A 341 11.86 -23.81 2.77
C LYS A 341 11.05 -22.55 3.05
N LEU A 342 11.17 -22.00 4.26
CA LEU A 342 10.36 -20.90 4.76
C LEU A 342 11.22 -19.93 5.56
N THR A 343 10.91 -18.64 5.42
CA THR A 343 11.25 -17.60 6.38
C THR A 343 10.01 -17.31 7.22
N LEU A 344 10.18 -17.18 8.54
CA LEU A 344 9.08 -16.86 9.44
C LEU A 344 8.76 -15.36 9.39
N ARG A 345 7.48 -15.03 9.47
CA ARG A 345 7.03 -13.70 9.87
C ARG A 345 6.39 -13.82 11.25
N GLU A 346 6.90 -13.06 12.20
CA GLU A 346 6.32 -12.94 13.53
C GLU A 346 5.13 -11.97 13.53
N ASP A 347 4.21 -12.15 14.47
CA ASP A 347 3.17 -11.16 14.72
C ASP A 347 3.78 -9.87 15.27
N GLY A 348 3.41 -8.72 14.72
CA GLY A 348 4.05 -7.45 15.08
C GLY A 348 5.54 -7.36 14.71
N ALA A 349 6.00 -8.06 13.66
CA ALA A 349 7.38 -7.98 13.14
C ALA A 349 7.70 -6.63 12.45
N GLU A 350 7.27 -5.53 13.04
CA GLU A 350 7.40 -4.17 12.54
C GLU A 350 8.33 -3.37 13.43
N ASN A 351 9.38 -2.80 12.83
CA ASN A 351 10.24 -1.83 13.46
C ASN A 351 9.67 -0.43 13.18
N GLU A 352 8.71 -0.04 14.01
CA GLU A 352 8.08 1.29 13.97
C GLU A 352 9.08 2.38 14.40
N PRO A 353 8.98 3.59 13.82
CA PRO A 353 9.79 4.72 14.23
C PRO A 353 9.26 5.36 15.52
N GLU A 354 10.04 6.23 16.13
CA GLU A 354 9.58 7.08 17.22
C GLU A 354 8.43 8.01 16.76
N ASP A 355 7.50 8.28 17.67
CA ASP A 355 6.42 9.26 17.44
C ASP A 355 6.92 10.70 17.20
N GLY A 356 8.14 11.00 17.67
CA GLY A 356 8.77 12.32 17.65
C GLY A 356 9.42 12.66 16.30
N GLY A 357 10.35 13.63 16.28
CA GLY A 357 11.20 13.91 15.11
C GLY A 357 10.54 14.57 13.89
N GLN A 358 9.21 14.57 13.78
CA GLN A 358 8.51 14.92 12.54
C GLN A 358 7.99 16.37 12.55
N TYR A 359 8.42 17.17 11.57
CA TYR A 359 8.03 18.57 11.47
C TYR A 359 8.10 19.07 10.03
N GLY A 360 7.43 20.20 9.76
CA GLY A 360 7.51 20.85 8.47
C GLY A 360 7.32 22.36 8.53
N LEU A 361 7.85 23.04 7.53
CA LEU A 361 7.72 24.46 7.25
C LEU A 361 7.31 24.65 5.80
N ARG A 362 6.26 25.46 5.58
CA ARG A 362 5.85 25.94 4.27
C ARG A 362 5.90 27.47 4.24
N LEU A 363 6.53 28.00 3.20
CA LEU A 363 6.55 29.42 2.89
C LEU A 363 5.79 29.62 1.58
N SER A 364 4.67 30.35 1.60
CA SER A 364 3.81 30.56 0.42
C SER A 364 3.72 32.03 0.05
N TRP A 365 3.93 32.33 -1.23
CA TRP A 365 3.78 33.65 -1.83
C TRP A 365 2.65 33.62 -2.87
N TYR A 366 1.69 34.53 -2.72
CA TYR A 366 0.71 34.85 -3.74
C TYR A 366 1.21 36.05 -4.56
N LEU A 367 1.27 35.90 -5.88
CA LEU A 367 1.90 36.84 -6.81
C LEU A 367 0.85 37.34 -7.83
N PRO A 368 0.08 38.39 -7.51
CA PRO A 368 -0.93 38.95 -8.41
C PRO A 368 -0.37 39.35 -9.77
N GLU A 369 0.85 39.88 -9.80
CA GLU A 369 1.53 40.34 -11.02
C GLU A 369 1.91 39.20 -11.96
N LEU A 370 1.95 37.97 -11.45
CA LEU A 370 2.16 36.75 -12.21
C LEU A 370 0.85 36.00 -12.42
N ASN A 371 -0.23 36.72 -12.77
CA ASN A 371 -1.52 36.11 -13.07
C ASN A 371 -2.05 35.29 -11.89
N ASP A 372 -2.04 35.92 -10.71
CA ASP A 372 -2.52 35.36 -9.45
C ASP A 372 -1.83 34.03 -9.05
N THR A 373 -0.56 33.84 -9.46
CA THR A 373 0.18 32.61 -9.17
C THR A 373 0.52 32.47 -7.69
N GLU A 374 0.29 31.29 -7.12
CA GLU A 374 0.84 30.92 -5.81
C GLU A 374 2.11 30.10 -6.01
N VAL A 375 3.18 30.44 -5.27
CA VAL A 375 4.44 29.68 -5.21
C VAL A 375 4.72 29.33 -3.77
N SER A 376 5.03 28.07 -3.49
CA SER A 376 5.37 27.61 -2.15
C SER A 376 6.72 26.89 -2.11
N LEU A 377 7.46 27.11 -1.04
CA LEU A 377 8.65 26.35 -0.68
C LEU A 377 8.37 25.52 0.57
N TYR A 378 8.88 24.30 0.61
CA TYR A 378 8.65 23.35 1.68
C TYR A 378 9.96 22.78 2.19
N HIS A 379 10.02 22.56 3.49
CA HIS A 379 10.97 21.69 4.13
C HIS A 379 10.24 20.83 5.16
N MET A 380 10.52 19.53 5.20
CA MET A 380 10.01 18.64 6.23
C MET A 380 11.04 17.57 6.60
N ASN A 381 10.98 17.12 7.85
CA ASN A 381 11.55 15.87 8.32
C ASN A 381 10.39 14.95 8.68
N TYR A 382 10.33 13.76 8.09
CA TYR A 382 9.27 12.79 8.35
C TYR A 382 9.85 11.37 8.45
N HIS A 383 9.11 10.44 9.02
CA HIS A 383 9.47 9.02 9.02
C HIS A 383 8.67 8.30 7.93
N SER A 384 9.27 7.31 7.27
CA SER A 384 8.62 6.55 6.21
C SER A 384 7.26 6.04 6.68
N ARG A 385 6.24 6.13 5.83
CA ARG A 385 4.91 5.56 6.11
C ARG A 385 4.74 4.20 5.46
N ARG A 386 5.72 3.74 4.69
CA ARG A 386 5.70 2.48 3.96
C ARG A 386 6.91 1.64 4.37
N PRO A 387 6.73 0.35 4.65
CA PRO A 387 7.82 -0.47 5.14
C PRO A 387 8.76 -0.90 4.01
N VAL A 388 10.00 -1.20 4.38
CA VAL A 388 10.94 -2.04 3.61
C VAL A 388 11.20 -3.33 4.38
N PHE A 389 11.53 -4.41 3.70
CA PHE A 389 11.90 -5.69 4.30
C PHE A 389 13.36 -5.68 4.72
N SER A 390 13.60 -6.07 5.97
CA SER A 390 14.87 -6.54 6.50
C SER A 390 14.68 -7.96 7.04
N GLY A 391 15.74 -8.60 7.52
CA GLY A 391 15.56 -9.91 8.14
C GLY A 391 16.68 -10.37 9.04
N ILE A 392 16.38 -11.37 9.87
CA ILE A 392 17.36 -12.15 10.60
C ILE A 392 17.71 -13.37 9.76
N THR A 393 18.99 -13.58 9.50
CA THR A 393 19.47 -14.74 8.76
C THR A 393 19.24 -16.03 9.55
N ALA A 394 19.03 -17.14 8.84
CA ALA A 394 18.93 -18.46 9.46
C ALA A 394 20.20 -18.79 10.26
N ASP A 395 20.05 -19.49 11.39
CA ASP A 395 21.18 -19.97 12.20
C ASP A 395 21.23 -21.51 12.15
N PHE A 396 22.13 -22.05 11.32
CA PHE A 396 22.31 -23.50 11.21
C PHE A 396 23.49 -24.01 12.06
N SER A 397 23.96 -23.20 13.01
CA SER A 397 24.99 -23.62 13.95
C SER A 397 24.52 -24.82 14.77
N GLY A 398 25.47 -25.66 15.18
CA GLY A 398 25.16 -26.82 16.00
C GLY A 398 24.45 -26.47 17.33
N ALA A 399 24.61 -25.24 17.81
CA ALA A 399 23.93 -24.75 19.01
C ALA A 399 22.44 -24.47 18.74
N ALA A 400 22.12 -23.71 17.69
CA ALA A 400 20.73 -23.40 17.30
C ALA A 400 19.96 -24.68 16.92
N LEU A 401 20.59 -25.58 16.16
CA LEU A 401 19.97 -26.85 15.80
C LEU A 401 19.71 -27.75 17.03
N ALA A 402 20.65 -27.79 17.98
CA ALA A 402 20.46 -28.54 19.22
C ALA A 402 19.35 -27.94 20.10
N HIS A 403 19.24 -26.60 20.12
CA HIS A 403 18.15 -25.89 20.80
C HIS A 403 16.79 -26.28 20.21
N ASP A 404 16.62 -26.15 18.90
CA ASP A 404 15.35 -26.40 18.22
C ASP A 404 14.93 -27.87 18.27
N VAL A 405 15.87 -28.80 18.07
CA VAL A 405 15.59 -30.24 18.25
C VAL A 405 15.22 -30.54 19.71
N GLY A 406 15.89 -29.90 20.67
CA GLY A 406 15.54 -29.99 22.08
C GLY A 406 14.11 -29.53 22.35
N MET A 407 13.72 -28.39 21.78
CA MET A 407 12.37 -27.84 21.87
C MET A 407 11.33 -28.79 21.25
N LEU A 408 11.58 -29.32 20.06
CA LEU A 408 10.70 -30.30 19.40
C LEU A 408 10.48 -31.54 20.28
N VAL A 409 11.50 -32.01 20.99
CA VAL A 409 11.37 -33.18 21.88
C VAL A 409 10.60 -32.83 23.16
N SER A 410 10.82 -31.64 23.74
CA SER A 410 10.24 -31.28 25.04
C SER A 410 8.85 -30.67 24.97
N THR A 411 8.54 -29.99 23.87
CA THR A 411 7.42 -29.05 23.77
C THR A 411 6.66 -29.26 22.45
N GLU A 412 5.34 -29.10 22.47
CA GLU A 412 4.54 -29.05 21.25
C GLU A 412 4.68 -27.65 20.61
N ILE A 413 4.87 -27.59 19.30
CA ILE A 413 4.94 -26.32 18.58
C ILE A 413 3.52 -25.79 18.38
N THR A 414 3.32 -24.51 18.64
CA THR A 414 2.04 -23.80 18.59
C THR A 414 2.26 -22.40 18.00
N GLN A 415 1.17 -21.67 17.76
CA GLN A 415 1.26 -20.28 17.32
C GLN A 415 1.95 -19.37 18.35
N ASP A 416 1.97 -19.75 19.62
CA ASP A 416 2.55 -18.93 20.70
C ASP A 416 4.08 -19.11 20.84
N ASN A 417 4.67 -20.15 20.23
CA ASN A 417 6.10 -20.49 20.46
C ASN A 417 6.88 -20.86 19.19
N TYR A 418 6.29 -20.83 18.00
CA TYR A 418 7.02 -21.16 16.77
C TYR A 418 8.18 -20.18 16.49
N THR A 419 8.08 -18.94 16.97
CA THR A 419 9.13 -17.91 16.87
C THR A 419 10.25 -18.10 17.91
N ASP A 420 10.14 -19.04 18.84
CA ASP A 420 11.27 -19.41 19.71
C ASP A 420 12.30 -20.28 18.97
N LEU A 421 11.95 -20.84 17.80
CA LEU A 421 12.86 -21.63 16.96
C LEU A 421 13.94 -20.72 16.35
N GLN A 422 15.20 -21.10 16.54
CA GLN A 422 16.37 -20.28 16.21
C GLN A 422 16.87 -20.51 14.79
N ALA A 423 16.60 -21.68 14.20
CA ALA A 423 17.16 -22.03 12.90
C ALA A 423 16.50 -21.33 11.71
N PHE A 424 15.27 -20.83 11.86
CA PHE A 424 14.58 -20.14 10.77
C PHE A 424 15.13 -18.73 10.58
N SER A 425 15.28 -18.32 9.32
CA SER A 425 15.32 -16.90 8.98
C SER A 425 13.98 -16.22 9.31
N ARG A 426 14.04 -14.91 9.57
CA ARG A 426 12.86 -14.10 9.93
C ARG A 426 12.82 -12.83 9.08
N VAL A 427 11.63 -12.40 8.71
CA VAL A 427 11.41 -11.10 8.04
C VAL A 427 10.96 -10.05 9.04
N GLU A 428 11.47 -8.83 8.90
CA GLU A 428 11.09 -7.64 9.66
C GLU A 428 10.66 -6.53 8.68
N LEU A 429 9.69 -5.71 9.08
CA LEU A 429 9.21 -4.55 8.34
C LEU A 429 9.78 -3.27 8.95
N ASP A 430 10.69 -2.62 8.26
CA ASP A 430 11.38 -1.41 8.71
C ASP A 430 10.69 -0.14 8.18
N TYR A 431 10.37 0.78 9.09
CA TYR A 431 9.90 2.12 8.77
C TYR A 431 11.00 3.14 9.07
N ILE A 432 11.74 3.52 8.02
CA ILE A 432 12.96 4.31 8.18
C ILE A 432 12.68 5.75 8.63
N GLU A 433 13.42 6.19 9.65
CA GLU A 433 13.33 7.52 10.25
C GLU A 433 14.06 8.62 9.46
N ASP A 434 13.77 9.86 9.83
CA ASP A 434 14.47 11.07 9.39
C ASP A 434 14.67 11.24 7.88
N ILE A 435 13.62 11.07 7.08
CA ILE A 435 13.64 11.43 5.66
C ILE A 435 13.46 12.95 5.56
N LYS A 436 14.44 13.63 4.95
CA LYS A 436 14.40 15.08 4.74
C LYS A 436 13.86 15.38 3.35
N LEU A 437 12.78 16.14 3.26
CA LEU A 437 12.20 16.57 1.98
C LEU A 437 12.28 18.08 1.82
N TYR A 438 12.68 18.49 0.62
CA TYR A 438 12.68 19.86 0.15
C TYR A 438 11.82 19.93 -1.10
N ALA A 439 10.90 20.89 -1.16
CA ALA A 439 10.05 21.00 -2.33
C ALA A 439 9.74 22.43 -2.73
N LEU A 440 9.37 22.57 -4.00
CA LEU A 440 8.78 23.76 -4.57
C LEU A 440 7.47 23.36 -5.21
N SER A 441 6.41 24.14 -4.99
CA SER A 441 5.17 24.02 -5.73
C SER A 441 4.74 25.35 -6.31
N PHE A 442 3.96 25.30 -7.39
CA PHE A 442 3.28 26.47 -7.92
C PHE A 442 1.88 26.11 -8.41
N ASN A 443 0.99 27.10 -8.41
CA ASN A 443 -0.34 26.97 -8.98
C ASN A 443 -0.78 28.28 -9.62
N THR A 444 -1.33 28.22 -10.83
CA THR A 444 -1.78 29.37 -11.61
C THR A 444 -2.95 29.01 -12.52
N ALA A 445 -3.64 30.02 -13.07
CA ALA A 445 -4.77 29.82 -13.97
C ALA A 445 -4.54 30.50 -15.33
N ILE A 446 -4.30 29.73 -16.39
CA ILE A 446 -4.14 30.25 -17.75
C ILE A 446 -5.48 30.11 -18.48
N GLY A 447 -6.25 31.20 -18.54
CA GLY A 447 -7.59 31.19 -19.13
C GLY A 447 -8.54 30.27 -18.34
N THR A 448 -9.05 29.22 -18.98
CA THR A 448 -9.89 28.20 -18.34
C THR A 448 -9.11 26.95 -17.89
N THR A 449 -7.78 27.00 -17.94
CA THR A 449 -6.89 25.93 -17.49
C THR A 449 -6.24 26.29 -16.17
N SER A 450 -6.44 25.49 -15.13
CA SER A 450 -5.59 25.48 -13.94
C SER A 450 -4.31 24.69 -14.24
N VAL A 451 -3.15 25.27 -13.93
CA VAL A 451 -1.84 24.63 -14.06
C VAL A 451 -1.19 24.63 -12.69
N ALA A 452 -0.96 23.44 -12.14
CA ALA A 452 -0.28 23.26 -10.89
C ALA A 452 0.89 22.31 -11.07
N GLY A 453 1.97 22.50 -10.33
CA GLY A 453 3.13 21.63 -10.42
C GLY A 453 3.96 21.66 -9.15
N GLU A 454 4.68 20.57 -8.92
CA GLU A 454 5.58 20.44 -7.79
C GLU A 454 6.84 19.64 -8.16
N VAL A 455 7.94 19.99 -7.51
CA VAL A 455 9.20 19.27 -7.55
C VAL A 455 9.62 19.00 -6.12
N THR A 456 9.94 17.74 -5.82
CA THR A 456 10.33 17.25 -4.50
C THR A 456 11.70 16.61 -4.61
N PHE A 457 12.57 16.95 -3.67
CA PHE A 457 13.86 16.28 -3.45
C PHE A 457 13.80 15.62 -2.08
N ARG A 458 14.08 14.32 -2.02
CA ARG A 458 14.20 13.56 -0.77
C ARG A 458 15.65 13.16 -0.57
N GLN A 459 16.14 13.42 0.63
CA GLN A 459 17.43 12.94 1.08
C GLN A 459 17.24 11.63 1.86
N ASP A 460 18.09 10.65 1.57
CA ASP A 460 18.11 9.35 2.26
C ASP A 460 16.78 8.58 2.14
N GLU A 461 16.18 8.51 0.95
CA GLU A 461 14.98 7.71 0.72
C GLU A 461 15.30 6.21 0.73
N PRO A 462 14.58 5.40 1.54
CA PRO A 462 14.80 3.97 1.60
C PRO A 462 14.26 3.27 0.35
N LEU A 463 15.12 2.48 -0.29
CA LEU A 463 14.79 1.66 -1.45
C LEU A 463 15.10 0.19 -1.14
N GLN A 464 14.13 -0.68 -1.40
CA GLN A 464 14.18 -2.10 -1.13
C GLN A 464 15.22 -2.80 -2.03
N ILE A 465 16.16 -3.53 -1.42
CA ILE A 465 17.01 -4.50 -2.12
C ILE A 465 16.13 -5.65 -2.61
N ASP A 466 16.41 -6.18 -3.79
CA ASP A 466 15.69 -7.33 -4.37
C ASP A 466 15.44 -8.42 -3.32
N ASP A 467 14.17 -8.80 -3.17
CA ASP A 467 13.76 -9.67 -2.08
C ASP A 467 14.42 -11.05 -2.18
N VAL A 468 14.65 -11.56 -3.40
CA VAL A 468 15.36 -12.83 -3.62
C VAL A 468 16.82 -12.74 -3.20
N GLU A 469 17.51 -11.61 -3.41
CA GLU A 469 18.88 -11.42 -2.91
C GLU A 469 18.91 -11.44 -1.37
N LEU A 470 17.88 -10.88 -0.71
CA LEU A 470 17.69 -10.97 0.74
C LEU A 470 17.41 -12.42 1.17
N LEU A 471 16.56 -13.16 0.45
CA LEU A 471 16.30 -14.58 0.72
C LEU A 471 17.58 -15.43 0.57
N PHE A 472 18.38 -15.16 -0.45
CA PHE A 472 19.66 -15.83 -0.72
C PHE A 472 20.70 -15.56 0.37
N ALA A 473 20.77 -14.33 0.88
CA ALA A 473 21.60 -13.99 2.02
C ALA A 473 21.07 -14.63 3.32
N ALA A 474 19.74 -14.69 3.49
CA ALA A 474 19.09 -15.15 4.70
C ALA A 474 19.17 -16.67 4.90
N MET A 475 19.11 -17.49 3.85
CA MET A 475 19.07 -18.95 4.01
C MET A 475 20.13 -19.73 3.20
N PRO A 476 20.18 -19.69 1.86
CA PRO A 476 21.18 -20.44 1.09
C PRO A 476 22.62 -20.15 1.49
N GLN A 477 22.98 -18.88 1.68
CA GLN A 477 24.31 -18.50 2.17
C GLN A 477 24.62 -19.10 3.55
N GLN A 478 23.63 -19.27 4.42
CA GLN A 478 23.84 -19.82 5.77
C GLN A 478 24.14 -21.32 5.74
N LEU A 479 23.67 -22.05 4.72
CA LEU A 479 24.09 -23.42 4.48
C LEU A 479 25.58 -23.53 4.13
N ALA A 480 26.15 -22.53 3.44
CA ALA A 480 27.60 -22.46 3.20
C ALA A 480 28.35 -22.19 4.50
N ASN A 481 27.85 -21.25 5.30
CA ASN A 481 28.48 -20.84 6.56
C ASN A 481 28.58 -21.99 7.58
N ASP A 482 27.49 -22.74 7.78
CA ASP A 482 27.40 -23.66 8.92
C ASP A 482 27.37 -25.15 8.54
N LEU A 483 26.95 -25.49 7.31
CA LEU A 483 26.69 -26.88 6.89
C LEU A 483 27.57 -27.36 5.73
N GLY A 484 28.65 -26.63 5.40
CA GLY A 484 29.68 -27.06 4.45
C GLY A 484 29.22 -27.11 2.99
N ARG A 485 28.22 -26.29 2.64
CA ARG A 485 27.75 -26.09 1.26
C ARG A 485 28.50 -24.95 0.58
N ASP A 486 29.84 -25.07 0.51
CA ASP A 486 30.75 -24.03 0.01
C ASP A 486 30.39 -23.50 -1.40
N GLU A 487 29.69 -24.31 -2.21
CA GLU A 487 29.22 -23.88 -3.51
C GLU A 487 28.20 -22.72 -3.43
N LEU A 488 27.46 -22.59 -2.33
CA LEU A 488 26.47 -21.52 -2.10
C LEU A 488 27.12 -20.21 -1.62
N ASP A 489 28.42 -20.19 -1.31
CA ASP A 489 29.09 -18.98 -0.84
C ASP A 489 29.11 -17.89 -1.92
N GLY A 490 28.62 -16.69 -1.62
CA GLY A 490 28.47 -15.60 -2.57
C GLY A 490 27.35 -15.81 -3.60
N ILE A 491 26.27 -16.51 -3.22
CA ILE A 491 25.08 -16.69 -4.06
C ILE A 491 24.16 -15.45 -4.10
N SER A 492 24.32 -14.53 -3.13
CA SER A 492 23.61 -13.26 -3.05
C SER A 492 24.52 -12.10 -3.45
N GLN A 493 23.95 -11.03 -4.02
CA GLN A 493 24.61 -9.73 -4.22
C GLN A 493 24.83 -8.96 -2.91
N MET A 494 24.18 -9.36 -1.82
CA MET A 494 24.37 -8.74 -0.50
C MET A 494 25.69 -9.18 0.15
N PRO A 495 26.21 -8.42 1.14
CA PRO A 495 27.32 -8.87 1.96
C PRO A 495 27.05 -10.23 2.63
N VAL A 496 28.10 -11.00 2.91
CA VAL A 496 27.95 -12.25 3.68
C VAL A 496 27.73 -11.91 5.16
N PHE A 497 26.58 -12.31 5.68
CA PHE A 497 26.21 -12.20 7.09
C PHE A 497 26.45 -13.51 7.82
N ALA A 498 26.74 -13.44 9.13
CA ALA A 498 26.75 -14.61 9.99
C ALA A 498 25.31 -15.10 10.27
N GLY A 499 25.15 -16.38 10.63
CA GLY A 499 23.85 -16.93 10.99
C GLY A 499 23.26 -16.26 12.23
N GLY A 500 21.92 -16.09 12.26
CA GLY A 500 21.20 -15.46 13.36
C GLY A 500 21.45 -13.96 13.51
N THR A 501 22.01 -13.30 12.49
CA THR A 501 22.28 -11.86 12.52
C THR A 501 21.36 -11.08 11.59
N ARG A 502 21.21 -9.79 11.86
CA ARG A 502 20.36 -8.92 11.05
C ARG A 502 21.04 -8.55 9.73
N ALA A 503 20.32 -8.76 8.64
CA ALA A 503 20.61 -8.25 7.31
C ALA A 503 19.63 -7.13 6.98
N ASN A 504 20.13 -5.90 6.84
CA ASN A 504 19.31 -4.77 6.38
C ASN A 504 18.99 -4.97 4.90
N GLY A 505 17.72 -4.98 4.53
CA GLY A 505 17.28 -5.25 3.16
C GLY A 505 16.99 -4.01 2.33
N TYR A 506 17.57 -2.86 2.67
CA TYR A 506 17.38 -1.61 1.94
C TYR A 506 18.68 -0.82 1.79
N ILE A 507 18.69 0.08 0.80
CA ILE A 507 19.68 1.15 0.66
C ILE A 507 19.02 2.50 0.85
N LEU A 508 19.82 3.53 1.13
CA LEU A 508 19.37 4.92 1.17
C LEU A 508 19.90 5.63 -0.07
N SER A 509 19.00 6.29 -0.81
CA SER A 509 19.32 7.00 -2.04
C SER A 509 18.57 8.33 -2.05
N ASP A 510 19.17 9.37 -2.64
CA ASP A 510 18.43 10.61 -2.83
C ASP A 510 17.49 10.47 -4.04
N THR A 511 16.33 11.12 -4.01
CA THR A 511 15.39 11.10 -5.14
C THR A 511 14.88 12.48 -5.52
N ILE A 512 14.55 12.65 -6.80
CA ILE A 512 13.87 13.84 -7.32
C ILE A 512 12.61 13.39 -8.04
N GLN A 513 11.44 13.81 -7.56
CA GLN A 513 10.17 13.64 -8.27
C GLN A 513 9.62 14.99 -8.71
N ALA A 514 9.18 15.07 -9.96
CA ALA A 514 8.54 16.24 -10.54
C ALA A 514 7.21 15.86 -11.18
N GLN A 515 6.18 16.67 -10.96
CA GLN A 515 4.86 16.46 -11.54
C GLN A 515 4.12 17.75 -11.84
N MET A 516 3.22 17.68 -12.82
CA MET A 516 2.41 18.79 -13.28
C MET A 516 0.99 18.34 -13.62
N THR A 517 0.02 19.04 -13.06
CA THR A 517 -1.42 18.82 -13.24
C THR A 517 -2.03 19.96 -14.04
N LEU A 518 -2.75 19.60 -15.10
CA LEU A 518 -3.50 20.50 -15.96
C LEU A 518 -4.98 20.18 -15.82
N THR A 519 -5.76 21.10 -15.25
CA THR A 519 -7.23 20.96 -15.17
C THR A 519 -7.88 21.97 -16.09
N HIS A 520 -8.60 21.51 -17.10
CA HIS A 520 -9.25 22.37 -18.08
C HIS A 520 -10.77 22.27 -18.01
N LEU A 521 -11.43 23.44 -18.00
CA LEU A 521 -12.87 23.58 -18.08
C LEU A 521 -13.28 23.94 -19.52
N TRP A 522 -13.82 22.97 -20.24
CA TRP A 522 -14.26 23.16 -21.63
C TRP A 522 -15.60 23.89 -21.74
N GLY A 523 -16.37 23.94 -20.65
CA GLY A 523 -17.74 24.47 -20.68
C GLY A 523 -18.74 23.47 -21.26
N PRO A 524 -19.95 23.94 -21.63
CA PRO A 524 -20.97 23.10 -22.24
C PRO A 524 -20.49 22.45 -23.55
N THR A 525 -20.43 21.12 -23.56
CA THR A 525 -19.83 20.33 -24.65
C THR A 525 -20.62 19.02 -24.81
N LEU A 526 -20.88 18.56 -26.04
CA LEU A 526 -21.59 17.28 -26.31
C LEU A 526 -22.96 17.16 -25.59
N GLY A 527 -23.66 18.28 -25.40
CA GLY A 527 -24.94 18.33 -24.67
C GLY A 527 -24.82 18.28 -23.14
N ALA A 528 -23.61 18.08 -22.61
CA ALA A 528 -23.34 18.24 -21.19
C ALA A 528 -23.36 19.74 -20.81
N SER A 529 -23.76 20.02 -19.58
CA SER A 529 -23.67 21.35 -18.98
C SER A 529 -22.23 21.77 -18.73
N GLN A 530 -21.34 20.80 -18.49
CA GLN A 530 -19.93 21.01 -18.27
C GLN A 530 -19.14 19.79 -18.76
N PHE A 531 -17.96 20.05 -19.31
CA PHE A 531 -16.93 19.05 -19.55
C PHE A 531 -15.63 19.49 -18.88
N VAL A 532 -15.10 18.66 -18.00
CA VAL A 532 -13.82 18.87 -17.32
C VAL A 532 -12.85 17.78 -17.73
N THR A 533 -11.61 18.18 -18.01
CA THR A 533 -10.49 17.24 -18.15
C THR A 533 -9.39 17.59 -17.19
N LEU A 534 -8.77 16.56 -16.63
CA LEU A 534 -7.56 16.68 -15.83
C LEU A 534 -6.50 15.77 -16.44
N LEU A 535 -5.31 16.30 -16.69
CA LEU A 535 -4.13 15.54 -17.10
C LEU A 535 -3.02 15.80 -16.09
N GLU A 536 -2.45 14.75 -15.55
CA GLU A 536 -1.28 14.82 -14.68
C GLU A 536 -0.15 14.00 -15.29
N VAL A 537 1.05 14.58 -15.35
CA VAL A 537 2.27 13.93 -15.81
C VAL A 537 3.29 14.02 -14.69
N GLY A 538 3.93 12.91 -14.36
CA GLY A 538 4.91 12.85 -13.28
C GLY A 538 6.03 11.87 -13.60
N GLY A 539 7.19 12.11 -13.03
CA GLY A 539 8.35 11.24 -13.13
C GLY A 539 9.29 11.41 -11.94
N ILE A 540 10.09 10.36 -11.71
CA ILE A 540 11.04 10.27 -10.60
C ILE A 540 12.41 9.84 -11.11
N ASP A 541 13.46 10.46 -10.56
CA ASP A 541 14.87 10.18 -10.79
C ASP A 541 15.51 9.78 -9.45
N ILE A 542 16.10 8.58 -9.39
CA ILE A 542 16.83 8.05 -8.24
C ILE A 542 18.30 8.37 -8.43
N ARG A 543 18.83 9.23 -7.54
CA ARG A 543 20.21 9.68 -7.55
C ARG A 543 21.07 8.58 -6.94
N ASP A 544 22.04 8.09 -7.70
CA ASP A 544 23.00 7.07 -7.25
C ASP A 544 22.43 5.65 -7.09
N MET A 545 21.42 5.31 -7.89
CA MET A 545 20.96 3.93 -8.01
C MET A 545 22.11 3.00 -8.43
N PRO A 546 22.34 1.87 -7.73
CA PRO A 546 23.38 0.92 -8.12
C PRO A 546 23.08 0.27 -9.48
N ASP A 547 24.14 -0.09 -10.20
CA ASP A 547 24.01 -0.93 -11.38
C ASP A 547 23.49 -2.32 -10.99
N GLN A 548 22.67 -2.94 -11.85
CA GLN A 548 21.99 -4.21 -11.55
C GLN A 548 22.93 -5.40 -11.37
N ASP A 549 24.16 -5.35 -11.91
CA ASP A 549 25.19 -6.36 -11.68
C ASP A 549 25.87 -6.20 -10.31
N VAL A 550 25.78 -5.02 -9.70
CA VAL A 550 26.27 -4.73 -8.35
C VAL A 550 25.21 -5.07 -7.31
N LEU A 551 24.00 -4.49 -7.43
CA LEU A 551 22.91 -4.71 -6.49
C LEU A 551 21.57 -4.38 -7.16
N ARG A 552 20.67 -5.36 -7.20
CA ARG A 552 19.30 -5.17 -7.70
C ARG A 552 18.41 -4.61 -6.60
N LEU A 553 17.47 -3.77 -7.02
CA LEU A 553 16.36 -3.32 -6.18
C LEU A 553 15.11 -4.12 -6.51
N ASN A 554 14.22 -4.25 -5.53
CA ASN A 554 13.01 -5.06 -5.68
C ASN A 554 12.00 -4.38 -6.60
N GLY A 555 11.43 -5.16 -7.53
CA GLY A 555 10.38 -4.71 -8.43
C GLY A 555 9.20 -5.69 -8.45
N PRO A 556 8.07 -5.28 -9.02
CA PRO A 556 6.90 -6.17 -9.10
C PRO A 556 7.17 -7.34 -10.04
N GLY A 557 6.85 -8.56 -9.60
CA GLY A 557 6.97 -9.77 -10.40
C GLY A 557 8.40 -10.33 -10.52
N THR A 558 9.38 -9.83 -9.77
CA THR A 558 10.75 -10.38 -9.71
C THR A 558 10.82 -11.57 -8.75
N GLY A 559 10.20 -12.70 -9.13
CA GLY A 559 10.09 -13.88 -8.27
C GLY A 559 11.35 -14.74 -8.17
N ARG A 560 12.42 -14.37 -8.90
CA ARG A 560 13.73 -15.03 -8.91
C ARG A 560 14.85 -13.99 -8.90
N ASN A 561 16.07 -14.40 -8.58
CA ASN A 561 17.21 -13.50 -8.68
C ASN A 561 17.54 -13.19 -10.15
N GLY A 562 18.25 -12.09 -10.42
CA GLY A 562 18.65 -11.74 -11.78
C GLY A 562 19.96 -12.38 -12.27
N GLY A 563 20.51 -13.35 -11.55
CA GLY A 563 21.74 -14.06 -11.88
C GLY A 563 23.01 -13.51 -11.21
N VAL A 564 23.91 -14.38 -10.78
CA VAL A 564 25.23 -14.06 -10.22
C VAL A 564 26.29 -14.77 -11.05
N ALA A 565 27.28 -14.01 -11.53
CA ALA A 565 28.30 -14.52 -12.44
C ALA A 565 29.06 -15.71 -11.81
N GLY A 566 29.10 -16.84 -12.52
CA GLY A 566 29.74 -18.07 -12.06
C GLY A 566 28.85 -18.95 -11.16
N LYS A 567 27.59 -18.58 -10.92
CA LYS A 567 26.60 -19.34 -10.14
C LYS A 567 25.45 -19.88 -10.99
N GLU A 568 25.53 -19.79 -12.31
CA GLU A 568 24.41 -20.06 -13.23
C GLU A 568 23.86 -21.49 -13.08
N GLY A 569 24.74 -22.47 -12.87
CA GLY A 569 24.34 -23.86 -12.63
C GLY A 569 23.64 -24.09 -11.28
N LEU A 570 23.98 -23.29 -10.27
CA LEU A 570 23.30 -23.35 -8.96
C LEU A 570 21.95 -22.66 -9.02
N GLU A 571 21.85 -21.53 -9.73
CA GLU A 571 20.58 -20.83 -9.92
C GLU A 571 19.57 -21.70 -10.68
N LEU A 572 20.03 -22.45 -11.68
CA LEU A 572 19.20 -23.47 -12.33
C LEU A 572 18.70 -24.53 -11.32
N ALA A 573 19.53 -24.94 -10.37
CA ALA A 573 19.16 -25.97 -9.40
C ALA A 573 18.28 -25.44 -8.25
N LEU A 574 18.41 -24.16 -7.88
CA LEU A 574 17.70 -23.56 -6.74
C LEU A 574 16.35 -22.94 -7.13
N GLN A 575 16.26 -22.34 -8.32
CA GLN A 575 15.13 -21.50 -8.74
C GLN A 575 14.79 -21.65 -10.25
N ASP A 576 15.24 -22.73 -10.90
CA ASP A 576 14.95 -23.05 -12.30
C ASP A 576 15.32 -21.94 -13.31
N GLY A 577 16.47 -21.29 -13.08
CA GLY A 577 17.03 -20.27 -13.97
C GLY A 577 17.17 -18.93 -13.28
N VAL A 578 16.99 -17.83 -14.01
CA VAL A 578 17.08 -16.46 -13.50
C VAL A 578 15.85 -15.67 -13.94
N GLU A 579 15.61 -14.54 -13.29
CA GLU A 579 14.51 -13.64 -13.60
C GLU A 579 14.56 -13.15 -15.05
N THR A 580 13.38 -13.08 -15.65
CA THR A 580 13.16 -12.62 -17.02
C THR A 580 12.46 -11.26 -17.08
N ASN A 581 11.81 -10.86 -16.00
CA ASN A 581 11.24 -9.53 -15.84
C ASN A 581 12.33 -8.47 -15.67
N PRO A 582 12.06 -7.22 -16.11
CA PRO A 582 12.95 -6.11 -15.85
C PRO A 582 12.96 -5.75 -14.36
N PHE A 583 14.16 -5.47 -13.84
CA PHE A 583 14.35 -4.85 -12.53
C PHE A 583 14.11 -3.33 -12.59
N PRO A 584 13.92 -2.66 -11.44
CA PRO A 584 13.78 -1.21 -11.36
C PRO A 584 14.86 -0.42 -12.11
N SER A 585 14.50 0.79 -12.51
CA SER A 585 15.35 1.71 -13.27
C SER A 585 15.50 3.05 -12.56
N ALA A 586 16.63 3.73 -12.78
CA ALA A 586 16.92 5.00 -12.11
C ALA A 586 15.91 6.11 -12.45
N PHE A 587 15.31 6.06 -13.65
CA PHE A 587 14.24 6.98 -14.05
C PHE A 587 12.97 6.20 -14.39
N ALA A 588 11.83 6.71 -13.94
CA ALA A 588 10.51 6.20 -14.32
C ALA A 588 9.49 7.34 -14.43
N TRP A 589 8.52 7.22 -15.35
CA TRP A 589 7.50 8.25 -15.54
C TRP A 589 6.18 7.72 -16.11
N GLY A 590 5.12 8.50 -15.91
CA GLY A 590 3.78 8.16 -16.38
C GLY A 590 2.85 9.36 -16.44
N TYR A 591 1.62 9.11 -16.87
CA TYR A 591 0.55 10.10 -16.83
C TYR A 591 -0.78 9.49 -16.39
N ARG A 592 -1.65 10.38 -15.90
CA ARG A 592 -3.01 10.10 -15.46
C ARG A 592 -3.95 11.09 -16.13
N PHE A 593 -5.06 10.61 -16.66
CA PHE A 593 -6.05 11.41 -17.34
C PHE A 593 -7.43 11.15 -16.74
N VAL A 594 -8.19 12.21 -16.50
CA VAL A 594 -9.59 12.16 -16.10
C VAL A 594 -10.39 13.01 -17.08
N GLY A 595 -11.48 12.46 -17.59
CA GLY A 595 -12.50 13.22 -18.31
C GLY A 595 -13.86 13.02 -17.65
N LYS A 596 -14.56 14.11 -17.33
CA LYS A 596 -15.88 14.06 -16.70
C LYS A 596 -16.85 14.99 -17.41
N LEU A 597 -17.98 14.44 -17.83
CA LEU A 597 -19.11 15.19 -18.38
C LEU A 597 -20.19 15.30 -17.32
N ASP A 598 -20.84 16.45 -17.19
CA ASP A 598 -21.97 16.64 -16.28
C ASP A 598 -23.23 17.04 -17.05
N TYR A 599 -24.25 16.19 -17.04
CA TYR A 599 -25.55 16.46 -17.62
C TYR A 599 -26.54 16.80 -16.51
N THR A 600 -26.99 18.05 -16.46
CA THR A 600 -27.93 18.51 -15.44
C THR A 600 -29.36 18.13 -15.79
N ASN A 601 -30.12 17.65 -14.80
CA ASN A 601 -31.56 17.39 -14.90
C ASN A 601 -31.94 16.56 -16.14
N VAL A 602 -31.26 15.43 -16.35
CA VAL A 602 -31.50 14.53 -17.50
C VAL A 602 -32.90 13.95 -17.43
N PHE A 603 -33.30 13.47 -16.25
CA PHE A 603 -34.66 12.98 -16.00
C PHE A 603 -35.03 13.17 -14.53
N ALA A 604 -36.25 13.62 -14.27
CA ALA A 604 -36.82 13.74 -12.92
C ALA A 604 -35.95 14.50 -11.89
N GLY A 605 -35.14 15.48 -12.30
CA GLY A 605 -34.23 16.21 -11.40
C GLY A 605 -32.89 15.51 -11.13
N ILE A 606 -32.61 14.39 -11.82
CA ILE A 606 -31.37 13.62 -11.67
C ILE A 606 -30.30 14.17 -12.61
N ASN A 607 -29.13 14.46 -12.06
CA ASN A 607 -27.92 14.77 -12.80
C ASN A 607 -27.20 13.46 -13.14
N VAL A 608 -26.58 13.39 -14.32
CA VAL A 608 -25.85 12.22 -14.78
C VAL A 608 -24.44 12.64 -15.17
N SER A 609 -23.44 11.93 -14.63
CA SER A 609 -22.03 12.28 -14.80
C SER A 609 -21.21 11.09 -15.33
N PRO A 610 -21.10 10.91 -16.66
CA PRO A 610 -20.14 9.98 -17.23
C PRO A 610 -18.71 10.43 -16.95
N LYS A 611 -17.85 9.49 -16.53
CA LYS A 611 -16.43 9.74 -16.27
C LYS A 611 -15.55 8.65 -16.89
N VAL A 612 -14.38 9.05 -17.35
CA VAL A 612 -13.28 8.16 -17.72
C VAL A 612 -12.05 8.54 -16.91
N VAL A 613 -11.38 7.55 -16.33
CA VAL A 613 -10.05 7.68 -15.75
C VAL A 613 -9.13 6.75 -16.51
N PHE A 614 -7.99 7.25 -16.95
CA PHE A 614 -6.98 6.47 -17.67
C PHE A 614 -5.62 6.71 -17.05
N SER A 615 -4.87 5.64 -16.82
CA SER A 615 -3.51 5.69 -16.30
C SER A 615 -2.59 4.94 -17.24
N HIS A 616 -1.41 5.48 -17.46
CA HIS A 616 -0.34 4.82 -18.19
C HIS A 616 1.00 5.13 -17.55
N ASP A 617 1.67 4.09 -17.11
CA ASP A 617 3.05 4.10 -16.66
C ASP A 617 3.90 3.82 -17.90
N VAL A 618 4.59 4.84 -18.41
CA VAL A 618 5.09 4.82 -19.79
C VAL A 618 6.41 4.09 -19.90
N ASN A 619 7.36 4.40 -19.02
CA ASN A 619 8.69 3.81 -19.05
C ASN A 619 9.32 3.84 -17.67
N GLY A 620 10.11 2.80 -17.40
CA GLY A 620 10.79 2.59 -16.14
C GLY A 620 9.92 1.95 -15.06
N ILE A 621 10.59 1.35 -14.08
CA ILE A 621 9.98 0.71 -12.93
C ILE A 621 10.55 1.34 -11.67
N THR A 622 9.68 1.85 -10.80
CA THR A 622 10.10 2.33 -9.48
C THR A 622 10.31 1.16 -8.53
N PRO A 623 11.41 1.14 -7.75
CA PRO A 623 11.62 0.10 -6.76
C PRO A 623 10.63 0.23 -5.60
N ASP A 624 10.47 -0.85 -4.84
CA ASP A 624 9.74 -0.81 -3.58
C ASP A 624 10.48 0.11 -2.58
N PRO A 625 9.76 0.81 -1.67
CA PRO A 625 8.31 0.77 -1.47
C PRO A 625 7.56 1.86 -2.27
N LEU A 626 8.16 2.39 -3.35
CA LEU A 626 7.62 3.56 -4.04
C LEU A 626 6.34 3.27 -4.84
N PHE A 627 6.29 2.14 -5.54
CA PHE A 627 5.13 1.62 -6.30
C PHE A 627 4.46 2.59 -7.30
N LEU A 628 5.14 3.63 -7.77
CA LEU A 628 4.54 4.67 -8.60
C LEU A 628 4.31 4.26 -10.05
N PHE A 629 5.33 3.65 -10.66
CA PHE A 629 5.34 3.35 -12.10
C PHE A 629 5.82 1.93 -12.33
N VAL A 630 5.10 1.21 -13.18
CA VAL A 630 5.49 -0.10 -13.72
C VAL A 630 5.45 -0.01 -15.23
N GLU A 631 6.58 -0.23 -15.91
CA GLU A 631 6.70 0.00 -17.34
C GLU A 631 5.56 -0.63 -18.16
N ASP A 632 4.98 0.17 -19.05
CA ASP A 632 3.88 -0.18 -19.94
C ASP A 632 2.55 -0.57 -19.27
N ARG A 633 2.44 -0.52 -17.94
CA ARG A 633 1.21 -0.79 -17.19
C ARG A 633 0.15 0.28 -17.47
N LYS A 634 -1.07 -0.15 -17.75
CA LYS A 634 -2.20 0.70 -18.08
C LYS A 634 -3.42 0.30 -17.25
N SER A 635 -4.29 1.27 -16.98
CA SER A 635 -5.60 1.01 -16.41
C SER A 635 -6.64 1.98 -16.96
N VAL A 636 -7.88 1.52 -17.12
CA VAL A 636 -9.02 2.37 -17.47
C VAL A 636 -10.18 2.15 -16.51
N SER A 637 -10.80 3.23 -16.04
CA SER A 637 -12.05 3.22 -15.29
C SER A 637 -13.10 3.98 -16.06
N LEU A 638 -14.21 3.32 -16.39
CA LEU A 638 -15.39 3.93 -16.99
C LEU A 638 -16.49 3.99 -15.95
N GLY A 639 -16.92 5.19 -15.59
CA GLY A 639 -17.91 5.41 -14.54
C GLY A 639 -19.14 6.16 -15.03
N LEU A 640 -20.27 5.88 -14.40
CA LEU A 640 -21.52 6.61 -14.57
C LEU A 640 -22.10 6.94 -13.20
N GLY A 641 -22.05 8.23 -12.84
CA GLY A 641 -22.64 8.75 -11.61
C GLY A 641 -24.05 9.30 -11.85
N PHE A 642 -24.91 9.14 -10.85
CA PHE A 642 -26.24 9.73 -10.77
C PHE A 642 -26.33 10.50 -9.47
N ASP A 643 -26.81 11.74 -9.53
CA ASP A 643 -27.05 12.58 -8.36
C ASP A 643 -28.48 13.10 -8.36
N TYR A 644 -29.18 12.91 -7.26
CA TYR A 644 -30.51 13.44 -7.03
C TYR A 644 -30.50 14.37 -5.81
N GLN A 645 -30.57 15.67 -6.11
CA GLN A 645 -30.66 16.75 -5.12
C GLN A 645 -29.50 16.75 -4.11
N SER A 646 -28.30 16.26 -4.48
CA SER A 646 -27.15 16.15 -3.56
C SER A 646 -27.42 15.33 -2.29
N ARG A 647 -28.50 14.53 -2.30
CA ARG A 647 -28.98 13.75 -1.16
C ARG A 647 -28.89 12.26 -1.42
N TRP A 648 -29.24 11.84 -2.63
CA TRP A 648 -29.05 10.47 -3.09
C TRP A 648 -28.08 10.48 -4.26
N SER A 649 -27.04 9.65 -4.19
CA SER A 649 -26.18 9.38 -5.35
C SER A 649 -26.09 7.89 -5.61
N ALA A 650 -25.89 7.52 -6.87
CA ALA A 650 -25.55 6.16 -7.27
C ALA A 650 -24.40 6.19 -8.27
N ASP A 651 -23.45 5.28 -8.12
CA ASP A 651 -22.27 5.21 -8.97
C ASP A 651 -22.12 3.78 -9.49
N PHE A 652 -21.86 3.67 -10.80
CA PHE A 652 -21.49 2.43 -11.47
C PHE A 652 -20.13 2.62 -12.10
N SER A 653 -19.25 1.63 -12.00
CA SER A 653 -17.95 1.67 -12.70
C SER A 653 -17.53 0.30 -13.22
N TYR A 654 -16.89 0.28 -14.37
CA TYR A 654 -16.07 -0.82 -14.86
C TYR A 654 -14.60 -0.39 -14.83
N ASN A 655 -13.75 -1.21 -14.25
CA ASN A 655 -12.32 -0.95 -14.11
C ASN A 655 -11.56 -2.09 -14.78
N SER A 656 -10.57 -1.73 -15.60
CA SER A 656 -9.73 -2.69 -16.30
C SER A 656 -8.25 -2.36 -16.17
N PHE A 657 -7.41 -3.40 -16.04
CA PHE A 657 -5.96 -3.33 -15.88
C PHE A 657 -5.30 -4.15 -16.98
N PHE A 658 -4.32 -3.59 -17.69
CA PHE A 658 -3.70 -4.29 -18.82
C PHE A 658 -2.32 -3.72 -19.15
N GLY A 659 -1.57 -4.40 -20.01
CA GLY A 659 -0.18 -4.05 -20.30
C GLY A 659 0.74 -4.39 -19.13
N GLY A 660 1.95 -3.81 -19.14
CA GLY A 660 3.07 -4.31 -18.33
C GLY A 660 4.08 -5.04 -19.19
N VAL A 661 5.33 -5.10 -18.72
CA VAL A 661 6.40 -5.89 -19.36
C VAL A 661 6.50 -7.23 -18.64
N GLY A 662 6.45 -8.34 -19.39
CA GLY A 662 6.49 -9.68 -18.79
C GLY A 662 5.32 -9.87 -17.82
N THR A 663 5.60 -10.25 -16.58
CA THR A 663 4.60 -10.45 -15.52
C THR A 663 4.62 -9.35 -14.45
N THR A 664 5.20 -8.18 -14.75
CA THR A 664 5.31 -7.07 -13.78
C THR A 664 3.96 -6.44 -13.40
N ASN A 665 2.91 -6.61 -14.21
CA ASN A 665 1.58 -6.10 -13.89
C ASN A 665 0.74 -7.13 -13.11
N GLN A 666 0.97 -7.19 -11.80
CA GLN A 666 0.27 -8.09 -10.87
C GLN A 666 -1.24 -7.77 -10.70
N LEU A 667 -1.77 -6.73 -11.37
CA LEU A 667 -3.18 -6.37 -11.35
C LEU A 667 -3.92 -6.73 -12.65
N GLU A 668 -3.24 -7.27 -13.67
CA GLU A 668 -3.80 -7.48 -15.01
C GLU A 668 -4.99 -8.45 -15.07
N ASP A 669 -5.18 -9.27 -14.05
CA ASP A 669 -6.31 -10.21 -13.94
C ASP A 669 -7.34 -9.78 -12.88
N ARG A 670 -7.38 -8.48 -12.55
CA ARG A 670 -8.24 -7.91 -11.49
C ARG A 670 -9.29 -6.91 -11.98
N ASP A 671 -9.74 -7.03 -13.21
CA ASP A 671 -10.86 -6.32 -13.78
C ASP A 671 -12.11 -6.55 -12.92
N TYR A 672 -12.84 -5.47 -12.67
CA TYR A 672 -14.02 -5.51 -11.84
C TYR A 672 -15.07 -4.47 -12.19
N VAL A 673 -16.31 -4.80 -11.88
CA VAL A 673 -17.40 -3.84 -11.82
C VAL A 673 -17.68 -3.46 -10.38
N SER A 674 -18.08 -2.22 -10.16
CA SER A 674 -18.48 -1.72 -8.85
C SER A 674 -19.78 -0.95 -8.93
N PHE A 675 -20.60 -1.09 -7.90
CA PHE A 675 -21.84 -0.36 -7.72
C PHE A 675 -21.91 0.19 -6.30
N ASN A 676 -22.40 1.42 -6.16
CA ASN A 676 -22.62 2.04 -4.86
C ASN A 676 -23.87 2.94 -4.88
N ILE A 677 -24.62 2.95 -3.78
CA ILE A 677 -25.65 3.95 -3.49
C ILE A 677 -25.24 4.69 -2.21
N LYS A 678 -25.36 6.01 -2.24
CA LYS A 678 -25.06 6.90 -1.13
C LYS A 678 -26.26 7.75 -0.77
N TYR A 679 -26.40 8.01 0.52
CA TYR A 679 -27.38 8.92 1.08
C TYR A 679 -26.73 9.85 2.10
N SER A 680 -26.85 11.16 1.87
CA SER A 680 -26.29 12.19 2.75
C SER A 680 -27.41 12.96 3.46
N ILE A 681 -27.19 13.29 4.73
CA ILE A 681 -28.09 14.07 5.58
C ILE A 681 -27.46 15.40 5.91
#